data_AF-D2U229-F1
#
_entry.id   AF-D2U229-F1
#
_cell.length_a   1.000
_cell.length_b   1.000
_cell.length_c   1.000
_cell.angle_alpha   90.00
_cell.angle_beta   90.00
_cell.angle_gamma   90.00
#
_symmetry.space_group_name_H-M   'P 1'
#
loop_
_entity.id
_entity.type
_entity.pdbx_description
1 polymer ?
#
loop_
_entity_poly.entity_id
_entity_poly.type
_entity_poly.pdbx_seq_one_letter_code
_entity_poly.pdbx_strand_id
1 'polypeptide(L)'
;MSIHGQRRLLVLSGHSNWILEQLIALKQGMIGDWQTISPHWPDAIPPQKAASLLGQEFLHGVFDATKGLHTEALLMLAGTLKAGSYLIICLPEWATWSQQPDQDSQRWNEMASIIAVPNFVSWLKYHLQQDANALLWREGKPFIADALPQLTAWHQPTGQPTIEQEKILQRLLTVEAGIWALVAPRGRGKSALAGMLIERWQGTCWVCAPAKSASMILTHYTNKKIRYWSIDNLLADCQSQKPHEVDWLIVDEAAMLPIGQLNQLTHYFPRLLFTTTVDGYEGTGRGFLLKLCAQLAQCHILSLTTPIRWASNDPLENWLNNSLLLKEYLPKPTTITKLNNHHITLLLITQSLLIEKPQLLSAIYSLLTNAHYRTSPLDLRRLLDAQGMHLLVAQQKKQLLAVLWLVDEGGLSASLAHEVWAGRRRPSGNLVAQSLAAHSYFPQAAQMNSQRISRIAVIAAFRRQGVATKLLTFCQQQAINEGKDFLSVSFGYCEQLQALWQQNGFHLVRVGSRKEATSGFYTAMAVLPLSPKARQWVSRAQYLLKRDAFYINQLTGLTLAAIKDDQLNDEDWQVLAGFAYGNRSFSASYSAIRRLLMQSSLPLKATRIHCEHNLSIEICCQQLKLTGQKIWLKQVRNDIADALLELDWQRAEKLKSWVNASFD
;
A
#
# COMPACT_ATOMS: atom_id res chain seq x y z
N MET A 1 -31.60 5.39 18.90
CA MET A 1 -30.24 5.06 18.41
C MET A 1 -29.37 4.39 19.46
N SER A 2 -29.04 5.05 20.59
CA SER A 2 -28.17 4.47 21.63
C SER A 2 -28.68 3.12 22.17
N ILE A 3 -29.96 3.05 22.56
CA ILE A 3 -30.61 1.83 23.07
C ILE A 3 -30.57 0.67 22.07
N HIS A 4 -30.57 0.97 20.77
CA HIS A 4 -30.55 -0.03 19.70
C HIS A 4 -29.13 -0.27 19.16
N GLY A 5 -28.10 0.34 19.76
CA GLY A 5 -26.72 0.15 19.34
C GLY A 5 -26.37 0.74 17.99
N GLN A 6 -27.18 1.66 17.44
CA GLN A 6 -27.05 2.16 16.07
C GLN A 6 -26.35 3.51 16.00
N ARG A 7 -25.67 3.75 14.88
CA ARG A 7 -25.08 5.01 14.44
C ARG A 7 -25.68 5.40 13.11
N ARG A 8 -25.70 6.70 12.82
CA ARG A 8 -26.38 7.23 11.65
C ARG A 8 -25.56 8.28 10.93
N LEU A 9 -25.65 8.27 9.61
CA LEU A 9 -25.07 9.30 8.76
C LEU A 9 -26.05 10.48 8.64
N LEU A 10 -25.54 11.70 8.82
CA LEU A 10 -26.19 12.94 8.45
C LEU A 10 -25.30 13.69 7.45
N VAL A 11 -25.86 14.09 6.32
CA VAL A 11 -25.17 14.87 5.31
C VAL A 11 -25.69 16.30 5.35
N LEU A 12 -24.77 17.26 5.48
CA LEU A 12 -25.04 18.68 5.26
C LEU A 12 -24.43 19.07 3.91
N SER A 13 -25.25 19.52 2.97
CA SER A 13 -24.78 19.91 1.63
C SER A 13 -25.31 21.30 1.24
N GLY A 14 -24.40 22.24 1.06
CA GLY A 14 -24.72 23.65 0.79
C GLY A 14 -23.47 24.55 0.84
N HIS A 15 -23.70 25.84 1.00
CA HIS A 15 -22.66 26.83 1.20
C HIS A 15 -22.04 26.71 2.60
N SER A 16 -20.76 27.11 2.73
CA SER A 16 -20.00 26.95 3.97
C SER A 16 -20.64 27.63 5.19
N ASN A 17 -21.22 28.83 5.02
CA ASN A 17 -21.88 29.55 6.10
C ASN A 17 -23.10 28.78 6.61
N TRP A 18 -23.95 28.31 5.69
CA TRP A 18 -25.12 27.52 6.03
C TRP A 18 -24.74 26.21 6.74
N ILE A 19 -23.71 25.52 6.25
CA ILE A 19 -23.18 24.31 6.91
C ILE A 19 -22.75 24.62 8.34
N LEU A 20 -22.02 25.72 8.54
CA LEU A 20 -21.53 26.12 9.87
C LEU A 20 -22.69 26.41 10.83
N GLU A 21 -23.72 27.13 10.36
CA GLU A 21 -24.93 27.41 11.13
C GLU A 21 -25.63 26.11 11.58
N GLN A 22 -25.82 25.15 10.66
CA GLN A 22 -26.43 23.86 11.00
C GLN A 22 -25.56 23.06 11.98
N LEU A 23 -24.24 23.07 11.81
CA LEU A 23 -23.33 22.42 12.75
C LEU A 23 -23.40 23.01 14.15
N ILE A 24 -23.46 24.34 14.28
CA ILE A 24 -23.60 25.03 15.57
C ILE A 24 -24.92 24.61 16.23
N ALA A 25 -26.02 24.66 15.48
CA ALA A 25 -27.34 24.26 15.99
C ALA A 25 -27.36 22.80 16.47
N LEU A 26 -26.75 21.88 15.71
CA LEU A 26 -26.65 20.46 16.08
C LEU A 26 -25.77 20.24 17.32
N LYS A 27 -24.63 20.94 17.42
CA LYS A 27 -23.72 20.86 18.57
C LYS A 27 -24.35 21.42 19.84
N GLN A 28 -25.20 22.44 19.73
CA GLN A 28 -25.95 23.01 20.86
C GLN A 28 -27.14 22.12 21.25
N GLY A 29 -27.79 21.48 20.27
CA GLY A 29 -28.97 20.64 20.51
C GLY A 29 -28.68 19.22 20.98
N MET A 30 -27.46 18.72 20.81
CA MET A 30 -27.08 17.35 21.20
C MET A 30 -25.73 17.30 21.92
N ILE A 31 -25.72 16.63 23.07
CA ILE A 31 -24.50 16.37 23.85
C ILE A 31 -23.60 15.42 23.06
N GLY A 32 -22.32 15.78 22.89
CA GLY A 32 -21.33 14.95 22.22
C GLY A 32 -19.93 15.52 22.33
N ASP A 33 -18.93 14.68 22.08
CA ASP A 33 -17.53 15.09 21.97
C ASP A 33 -17.29 15.84 20.65
N TRP A 34 -18.08 15.53 19.62
CA TRP A 34 -18.08 16.23 18.32
C TRP A 34 -16.70 16.28 17.65
N GLN A 35 -15.96 15.17 17.70
CA GLN A 35 -14.63 15.09 17.11
C GLN A 35 -14.69 15.45 15.63
N THR A 36 -13.96 16.50 15.27
CA THR A 36 -14.03 17.12 13.94
C THR A 36 -12.74 16.87 13.16
N ILE A 37 -12.89 16.41 11.91
CA ILE A 37 -11.82 16.32 10.92
C ILE A 37 -12.12 17.32 9.81
N SER A 38 -11.20 18.25 9.58
CA SER A 38 -11.25 19.22 8.48
C SER A 38 -9.83 19.61 8.08
N PRO A 39 -9.56 19.82 6.78
CA PRO A 39 -8.27 20.34 6.34
C PRO A 39 -8.09 21.84 6.61
N HIS A 40 -9.15 22.59 6.98
CA HIS A 40 -9.10 24.04 7.01
C HIS A 40 -9.86 24.73 8.15
N TRP A 41 -10.67 24.02 8.93
CA TRP A 41 -11.32 24.61 10.11
C TRP A 41 -10.34 24.73 11.28
N PRO A 42 -10.43 25.82 12.06
CA PRO A 42 -9.65 25.97 13.29
C PRO A 42 -10.03 24.85 14.29
N ASP A 43 -9.04 24.39 15.06
CA ASP A 43 -9.16 23.34 16.09
C ASP A 43 -9.62 21.94 15.61
N ALA A 44 -9.81 21.76 14.30
CA ALA A 44 -10.08 20.45 13.72
C ALA A 44 -8.78 19.65 13.50
N ILE A 45 -8.90 18.32 13.56
CA ILE A 45 -7.77 17.45 13.21
C ILE A 45 -7.66 17.41 11.69
N PRO A 46 -6.48 17.69 11.10
CA PRO A 46 -6.31 17.56 9.66
C PRO A 46 -6.41 16.09 9.24
N PRO A 47 -6.97 15.77 8.07
CA PRO A 47 -7.18 14.38 7.63
C PRO A 47 -5.92 13.49 7.71
N GLN A 48 -4.74 14.05 7.44
CA GLN A 48 -3.45 13.34 7.49
C GLN A 48 -3.07 12.89 8.91
N LYS A 49 -3.64 13.50 9.95
CA LYS A 49 -3.42 13.14 11.36
C LYS A 49 -4.54 12.27 11.93
N ALA A 50 -5.54 11.86 11.15
CA ALA A 50 -6.69 11.08 11.64
C ALA A 50 -6.30 9.77 12.36
N ALA A 51 -5.13 9.20 12.06
CA ALA A 51 -4.61 8.02 12.75
C ALA A 51 -4.35 8.23 14.25
N SER A 52 -4.22 9.47 14.74
CA SER A 52 -4.08 9.76 16.17
C SER A 52 -5.37 9.51 16.96
N LEU A 53 -6.52 9.42 16.30
CA LEU A 53 -7.81 9.15 16.91
C LEU A 53 -8.02 7.66 17.24
N LEU A 54 -7.20 6.78 16.65
CA LEU A 54 -7.38 5.35 16.81
C LEU A 54 -7.06 4.92 18.25
N GLY A 55 -7.86 3.97 18.75
CA GLY A 55 -7.80 3.55 20.16
C GLY A 55 -8.70 4.37 21.09
N GLN A 56 -9.27 5.47 20.61
CA GLN A 56 -10.22 6.30 21.35
C GLN A 56 -11.65 6.12 20.82
N GLU A 57 -12.62 6.56 21.62
CA GLU A 57 -14.04 6.48 21.28
C GLU A 57 -14.76 7.81 21.57
N PHE A 58 -15.55 8.27 20.60
CA PHE A 58 -16.23 9.57 20.65
C PHE A 58 -17.74 9.44 20.43
N LEU A 59 -18.50 10.31 21.09
CA LEU A 59 -19.91 10.54 20.82
C LEU A 59 -20.03 11.66 19.78
N HIS A 60 -20.49 11.28 18.59
CA HIS A 60 -20.65 12.13 17.41
C HIS A 60 -19.32 12.58 16.79
N GLY A 61 -19.33 12.79 15.47
CA GLY A 61 -18.16 13.29 14.74
C GLY A 61 -18.56 14.06 13.49
N VAL A 62 -17.70 14.98 13.08
CA VAL A 62 -17.89 15.82 11.89
C VAL A 62 -16.72 15.58 10.92
N PHE A 63 -17.04 15.27 9.67
CA PHE A 63 -16.08 15.13 8.60
C PHE A 63 -16.35 16.19 7.53
N ASP A 64 -15.42 17.11 7.37
CA ASP A 64 -15.50 18.15 6.35
C ASP A 64 -14.89 17.66 5.03
N ALA A 65 -15.78 17.45 4.05
CA ALA A 65 -15.46 17.09 2.67
C ALA A 65 -15.83 18.21 1.69
N THR A 66 -15.99 19.46 2.16
CA THR A 66 -16.38 20.61 1.33
C THR A 66 -15.31 21.02 0.30
N LYS A 67 -14.05 20.62 0.50
CA LYS A 67 -12.95 20.89 -0.45
C LYS A 67 -12.27 19.63 -0.98
N GLY A 68 -12.53 18.46 -0.40
CA GLY A 68 -11.93 17.20 -0.83
C GLY A 68 -12.23 16.07 0.16
N LEU A 69 -12.38 14.85 -0.34
CA LEU A 69 -12.82 13.71 0.46
C LEU A 69 -11.68 12.71 0.69
N HIS A 70 -11.07 12.78 1.87
CA HIS A 70 -10.04 11.82 2.30
C HIS A 70 -10.67 10.54 2.87
N THR A 71 -10.84 9.52 2.01
CA THR A 71 -11.58 8.29 2.34
C THR A 71 -11.07 7.55 3.59
N GLU A 72 -9.75 7.44 3.77
CA GLU A 72 -9.21 6.72 4.93
C GLU A 72 -9.47 7.48 6.24
N ALA A 73 -9.35 8.80 6.25
CA ALA A 73 -9.64 9.63 7.42
C ALA A 73 -11.13 9.58 7.80
N LEU A 74 -12.02 9.55 6.81
CA LEU A 74 -13.47 9.35 7.02
C LEU A 74 -13.74 8.03 7.75
N LEU A 75 -13.10 6.95 7.30
CA LEU A 75 -13.24 5.63 7.91
C LEU A 75 -12.59 5.53 9.29
N MET A 76 -11.47 6.21 9.50
CA MET A 76 -10.84 6.31 10.82
C MET A 76 -11.78 6.98 11.81
N LEU A 77 -12.36 8.14 11.46
CA LEU A 77 -13.35 8.84 12.30
C LEU A 77 -14.60 7.99 12.54
N ALA A 78 -15.20 7.44 11.49
CA ALA A 78 -16.38 6.59 11.65
C ALA A 78 -16.09 5.37 12.54
N GLY A 79 -14.86 4.84 12.50
CA GLY A 79 -14.41 3.72 13.32
C GLY A 79 -14.18 4.04 14.79
N THR A 80 -14.20 5.31 15.21
CA THR A 80 -14.11 5.75 16.61
C THR A 80 -15.47 6.14 17.21
N LEU A 81 -16.53 6.20 16.40
CA LEU A 81 -17.85 6.59 16.89
C LEU A 81 -18.55 5.47 17.67
N LYS A 82 -19.00 5.81 18.88
CA LYS A 82 -19.80 4.95 19.77
C LYS A 82 -21.20 4.72 19.21
N ALA A 83 -21.85 3.63 19.63
CA ALA A 83 -23.29 3.46 19.47
C ALA A 83 -24.07 4.70 19.95
N GLY A 84 -25.12 5.08 19.23
CA GLY A 84 -25.86 6.33 19.46
C GLY A 84 -25.31 7.54 18.70
N SER A 85 -24.16 7.41 18.01
CA SER A 85 -23.53 8.56 17.36
C SER A 85 -24.11 8.94 16.01
N TYR A 86 -24.07 10.23 15.70
CA TYR A 86 -24.12 10.75 14.34
C TYR A 86 -22.72 10.94 13.77
N LEU A 87 -22.51 10.50 12.53
CA LEU A 87 -21.44 11.02 11.68
C LEU A 87 -22.04 12.10 10.80
N ILE A 88 -21.57 13.33 10.94
CA ILE A 88 -21.93 14.41 10.03
C ILE A 88 -20.88 14.49 8.91
N ILE A 89 -21.29 14.41 7.66
CA ILE A 89 -20.45 14.71 6.51
C ILE A 89 -20.89 16.04 5.90
N CYS A 90 -19.97 17.01 5.84
CA CYS A 90 -20.19 18.28 5.20
C CYS A 90 -19.71 18.20 3.75
N LEU A 91 -20.61 18.45 2.80
CA LEU A 91 -20.37 18.39 1.37
C LEU A 91 -20.58 19.76 0.75
N PRO A 92 -19.99 20.03 -0.42
CA PRO A 92 -20.34 21.21 -1.19
C PRO A 92 -21.81 21.19 -1.62
N GLU A 93 -22.23 22.26 -2.29
CA GLU A 93 -23.54 22.32 -2.93
C GLU A 93 -23.80 21.09 -3.82
N TRP A 94 -24.93 20.43 -3.56
CA TRP A 94 -25.26 19.14 -4.16
C TRP A 94 -25.23 19.16 -5.69
N ALA A 95 -25.68 20.25 -6.31
CA ALA A 95 -25.78 20.37 -7.77
C ALA A 95 -24.40 20.45 -8.44
N THR A 96 -23.46 21.22 -7.87
CA THR A 96 -22.16 21.52 -8.48
C THR A 96 -21.04 20.60 -7.98
N TRP A 97 -21.28 19.80 -6.93
CA TRP A 97 -20.26 18.95 -6.30
C TRP A 97 -19.40 18.13 -7.29
N SER A 98 -19.99 17.53 -8.34
CA SER A 98 -19.26 16.72 -9.31
C SER A 98 -18.28 17.49 -10.19
N GLN A 99 -18.43 18.82 -10.28
CA GLN A 99 -17.58 19.72 -11.05
C GLN A 99 -16.50 20.38 -10.19
N GLN A 100 -16.65 20.33 -8.87
CA GLN A 100 -15.71 20.96 -7.96
C GLN A 100 -14.40 20.16 -7.89
N PRO A 101 -13.24 20.85 -7.92
CA PRO A 101 -11.96 20.20 -7.71
C PRO A 101 -11.87 19.58 -6.30
N ASP A 102 -11.39 18.35 -6.21
CA ASP A 102 -11.18 17.66 -4.95
C ASP A 102 -9.72 17.78 -4.52
N GLN A 103 -9.46 18.55 -3.45
CA GLN A 103 -8.10 18.81 -2.97
C GLN A 103 -7.36 17.55 -2.49
N ASP A 104 -8.05 16.50 -2.06
CA ASP A 104 -7.40 15.22 -1.71
C ASP A 104 -6.90 14.49 -2.98
N SER A 105 -7.39 14.85 -4.17
CA SER A 105 -6.93 14.24 -5.43
C SER A 105 -5.43 14.38 -5.67
N GLN A 106 -4.81 15.44 -5.16
CA GLN A 106 -3.36 15.64 -5.30
C GLN A 106 -2.54 14.46 -4.74
N ARG A 107 -3.06 13.75 -3.72
CA ARG A 107 -2.37 12.62 -3.08
C ARG A 107 -2.31 11.37 -3.94
N TRP A 108 -3.25 11.22 -4.87
CA TRP A 108 -3.47 9.95 -5.58
C TRP A 108 -3.65 10.08 -7.08
N ASN A 109 -3.82 11.29 -7.61
CA ASN A 109 -3.77 11.58 -9.03
C ASN A 109 -2.31 11.64 -9.49
N GLU A 110 -1.94 10.74 -10.40
CA GLU A 110 -0.54 10.52 -10.79
C GLU A 110 0.09 11.76 -11.47
N MET A 111 -0.72 12.65 -12.07
CA MET A 111 -0.27 13.85 -12.78
C MET A 111 -0.05 15.09 -11.88
N ALA A 112 0.05 14.93 -10.55
CA ALA A 112 0.35 16.00 -9.59
C ALA A 112 -0.66 17.16 -9.54
N SER A 113 -1.80 17.04 -10.22
CA SER A 113 -2.82 18.08 -10.34
C SER A 113 -4.05 17.78 -9.48
N ILE A 114 -4.69 18.86 -9.01
CA ILE A 114 -6.01 18.79 -8.39
C ILE A 114 -7.05 18.64 -9.51
N ILE A 115 -7.93 17.66 -9.39
CA ILE A 115 -8.93 17.32 -10.41
C ILE A 115 -10.33 17.28 -9.79
N ALA A 116 -11.35 17.51 -10.61
CA ALA A 116 -12.71 17.12 -10.25
C ALA A 116 -12.82 15.59 -10.27
N VAL A 117 -13.76 15.05 -9.50
CA VAL A 117 -13.96 13.60 -9.32
C VAL A 117 -15.42 13.18 -9.57
N PRO A 118 -15.93 13.43 -10.79
CA PRO A 118 -17.35 13.29 -11.09
C PRO A 118 -17.86 11.86 -10.95
N ASN A 119 -17.03 10.84 -11.20
CA ASN A 119 -17.44 9.44 -11.12
C ASN A 119 -17.60 9.02 -9.66
N PHE A 120 -16.61 9.31 -8.81
CA PHE A 120 -16.70 9.05 -7.38
C PHE A 120 -17.83 9.87 -6.70
N VAL A 121 -18.03 11.13 -7.09
CA VAL A 121 -19.18 11.92 -6.60
C VAL A 121 -20.50 11.28 -7.02
N SER A 122 -20.66 10.86 -8.28
CA SER A 122 -21.87 10.20 -8.77
C SER A 122 -22.13 8.89 -8.02
N TRP A 123 -21.08 8.12 -7.76
CA TRP A 123 -21.12 6.90 -6.94
C TRP A 123 -21.62 7.17 -5.52
N LEU A 124 -21.07 8.18 -4.84
CA LEU A 124 -21.51 8.56 -3.49
C LEU A 124 -22.95 9.09 -3.48
N LYS A 125 -23.33 9.93 -4.46
CA LYS A 125 -24.71 10.41 -4.60
C LYS A 125 -25.69 9.26 -4.75
N TYR A 126 -25.36 8.27 -5.60
CA TYR A 126 -26.17 7.06 -5.76
C TYR A 126 -26.39 6.36 -4.42
N HIS A 127 -25.32 6.10 -3.65
CA HIS A 127 -25.45 5.44 -2.35
C HIS A 127 -26.17 6.28 -1.29
N LEU A 128 -25.98 7.60 -1.29
CA LEU A 128 -26.70 8.50 -0.39
C LEU A 128 -28.20 8.55 -0.70
N GLN A 129 -28.58 8.54 -1.97
CA GLN A 129 -29.99 8.60 -2.39
C GLN A 129 -30.73 7.28 -2.22
N GLN A 130 -30.02 6.15 -2.28
CA GLN A 130 -30.60 4.81 -2.13
C GLN A 130 -30.70 4.37 -0.67
N ASP A 131 -29.96 4.98 0.25
CA ASP A 131 -29.97 4.61 1.67
C ASP A 131 -31.03 5.39 2.46
N ALA A 132 -32.17 4.74 2.73
CA ALA A 132 -33.24 5.31 3.54
C ALA A 132 -32.83 5.66 4.98
N ASN A 133 -31.71 5.12 5.48
CA ASN A 133 -31.21 5.44 6.81
C ASN A 133 -30.27 6.64 6.83
N ALA A 134 -29.76 7.09 5.68
CA ALA A 134 -28.95 8.29 5.58
C ALA A 134 -29.84 9.54 5.60
N LEU A 135 -29.52 10.50 6.46
CA LEU A 135 -30.23 11.79 6.49
C LEU A 135 -29.55 12.77 5.56
N LEU A 136 -30.29 13.31 4.58
CA LEU A 136 -29.78 14.29 3.63
C LEU A 136 -30.41 15.67 3.91
N TRP A 137 -29.62 16.58 4.49
CA TRP A 137 -30.01 17.97 4.68
C TRP A 137 -29.29 18.84 3.65
N ARG A 138 -30.07 19.33 2.69
CA ARG A 138 -29.59 20.19 1.61
C ARG A 138 -30.10 21.60 1.82
N GLU A 139 -29.23 22.58 1.62
CA GLU A 139 -29.61 23.99 1.67
C GLU A 139 -30.76 24.29 0.70
N GLY A 140 -31.73 25.07 1.16
CA GLY A 140 -32.92 25.43 0.38
C GLY A 140 -33.89 24.27 0.09
N LYS A 141 -33.72 23.10 0.72
CA LYS A 141 -34.65 21.96 0.64
C LYS A 141 -35.24 21.65 2.01
N PRO A 142 -36.50 21.17 2.06
CA PRO A 142 -37.09 20.72 3.32
C PRO A 142 -36.28 19.54 3.86
N PHE A 143 -36.04 19.55 5.18
CA PHE A 143 -35.35 18.48 5.88
C PHE A 143 -36.36 17.57 6.57
N ILE A 144 -36.29 16.27 6.27
CA ILE A 144 -37.11 15.25 6.90
C ILE A 144 -36.16 14.29 7.61
N ALA A 145 -36.32 14.17 8.92
CA ALA A 145 -35.53 13.28 9.75
C ALA A 145 -36.35 12.03 10.12
N ASP A 146 -36.44 11.08 9.18
CA ASP A 146 -37.19 9.84 9.42
C ASP A 146 -36.63 9.08 10.62
N ALA A 147 -37.48 8.50 11.46
CA ALA A 147 -37.01 7.66 12.56
C ALA A 147 -36.36 6.39 12.02
N LEU A 148 -35.27 5.93 12.64
CA LEU A 148 -34.74 4.59 12.35
C LEU A 148 -35.75 3.54 12.82
N PRO A 149 -35.87 2.41 12.11
CA PRO A 149 -36.72 1.31 12.54
C PRO A 149 -36.32 0.83 13.94
N GLN A 150 -37.31 0.61 14.80
CA GLN A 150 -37.06 0.06 16.14
C GLN A 150 -36.52 -1.37 16.00
N LEU A 151 -35.29 -1.57 16.47
CA LEU A 151 -34.67 -2.90 16.57
C LEU A 151 -34.76 -3.42 18.00
N THR A 152 -34.39 -4.68 18.21
CA THR A 152 -34.16 -5.22 19.56
C THR A 152 -33.19 -4.35 20.34
N ALA A 153 -33.40 -4.23 21.65
CA ALA A 153 -32.45 -3.53 22.52
C ALA A 153 -31.06 -4.17 22.38
N TRP A 154 -30.06 -3.32 22.21
CA TRP A 154 -28.67 -3.74 22.12
C TRP A 154 -27.99 -3.45 23.46
N HIS A 155 -27.22 -4.42 23.94
CA HIS A 155 -26.47 -4.29 25.16
C HIS A 155 -24.99 -4.09 24.83
N GLN A 156 -24.39 -3.08 25.47
CA GLN A 156 -22.95 -2.88 25.42
C GLN A 156 -22.23 -4.10 26.03
N PRO A 157 -21.02 -4.43 25.54
CA PRO A 157 -20.21 -5.49 26.11
C PRO A 157 -19.93 -5.23 27.59
N THR A 158 -20.11 -6.24 28.44
CA THR A 158 -19.89 -6.15 29.89
C THR A 158 -18.42 -6.30 30.30
N GLY A 159 -17.51 -6.38 29.34
CA GLY A 159 -16.11 -6.78 29.54
C GLY A 159 -15.88 -8.30 29.54
N GLN A 160 -16.95 -9.10 29.59
CA GLN A 160 -16.89 -10.55 29.39
C GLN A 160 -16.85 -10.90 27.89
N PRO A 161 -16.27 -12.04 27.49
CA PRO A 161 -16.29 -12.47 26.11
C PRO A 161 -17.71 -12.70 25.59
N THR A 162 -17.93 -12.37 24.33
CA THR A 162 -19.12 -12.82 23.61
C THR A 162 -19.11 -14.35 23.43
N ILE A 163 -20.25 -14.94 23.07
CA ILE A 163 -20.34 -16.38 22.77
C ILE A 163 -19.32 -16.79 21.68
N GLU A 164 -19.13 -15.95 20.66
CA GLU A 164 -18.17 -16.20 19.58
C GLU A 164 -16.72 -16.14 20.10
N GLN A 165 -16.40 -15.13 20.93
CA GLN A 165 -15.08 -15.01 21.56
C GLN A 165 -14.79 -16.16 22.53
N GLU A 166 -15.77 -16.58 23.33
CA GLU A 166 -15.63 -17.67 24.31
C GLU A 166 -15.31 -19.00 23.61
N LYS A 167 -15.99 -19.32 22.51
CA LYS A 167 -15.69 -20.52 21.69
C LYS A 167 -14.26 -20.52 21.17
N ILE A 168 -13.78 -19.36 20.71
CA ILE A 168 -12.41 -19.22 20.22
C ILE A 168 -11.41 -19.33 21.36
N LEU A 169 -11.68 -18.70 22.51
CA LEU A 169 -10.83 -18.76 23.70
C LEU A 169 -10.69 -20.20 24.20
N GLN A 170 -11.79 -20.95 24.32
CA GLN A 170 -11.75 -22.36 24.71
C GLN A 170 -10.86 -23.19 23.80
N ARG A 171 -10.93 -22.94 22.49
CA ARG A 171 -10.05 -23.58 21.52
C ARG A 171 -8.59 -23.17 21.75
N LEU A 172 -8.28 -21.87 21.85
CA LEU A 172 -6.91 -21.38 22.01
C LEU A 172 -6.29 -21.77 23.36
N LEU A 173 -7.07 -21.93 24.42
CA LEU A 173 -6.57 -22.34 25.74
C LEU A 173 -6.17 -23.82 25.82
N THR A 174 -6.55 -24.65 24.83
CA THR A 174 -6.33 -26.10 24.86
C THR A 174 -5.25 -26.59 23.90
N VAL A 175 -4.69 -25.71 23.06
CA VAL A 175 -3.71 -26.10 22.03
C VAL A 175 -2.30 -26.25 22.60
N GLU A 176 -1.59 -27.29 22.16
CA GLU A 176 -0.20 -27.53 22.57
C GLU A 176 0.80 -26.66 21.79
N ALA A 177 0.64 -26.58 20.46
CA ALA A 177 1.48 -25.79 19.57
C ALA A 177 0.72 -25.44 18.28
N GLY A 178 1.16 -24.40 17.57
CA GLY A 178 0.60 -24.03 16.28
C GLY A 178 0.56 -22.54 15.97
N ILE A 179 -0.05 -22.22 14.83
CA ILE A 179 -0.18 -20.87 14.31
C ILE A 179 -1.65 -20.59 14.07
N TRP A 180 -2.18 -19.52 14.66
CA TRP A 180 -3.56 -19.09 14.52
C TRP A 180 -3.64 -17.68 13.96
N ALA A 181 -4.54 -17.46 13.02
CA ALA A 181 -4.84 -16.15 12.46
C ALA A 181 -6.29 -15.77 12.77
N LEU A 182 -6.47 -14.85 13.71
CA LEU A 182 -7.76 -14.26 14.06
C LEU A 182 -8.06 -13.07 13.15
N VAL A 183 -8.99 -13.27 12.21
CA VAL A 183 -9.41 -12.25 11.26
C VAL A 183 -10.78 -11.70 11.60
N ALA A 184 -10.93 -10.40 11.55
CA ALA A 184 -12.23 -9.78 11.75
C ALA A 184 -12.23 -8.35 11.22
N PRO A 185 -13.38 -7.82 10.81
CA PRO A 185 -13.50 -6.40 10.61
C PRO A 185 -13.26 -5.59 11.89
N ARG A 186 -13.18 -4.26 11.77
CA ARG A 186 -12.91 -3.36 12.91
C ARG A 186 -14.06 -3.35 13.92
N GLY A 187 -13.78 -3.32 15.22
CA GLY A 187 -14.86 -3.25 16.24
C GLY A 187 -15.56 -4.58 16.53
N ARG A 188 -14.95 -5.71 16.16
CA ARG A 188 -15.42 -7.09 16.44
C ARG A 188 -14.72 -7.73 17.64
N GLY A 189 -13.81 -7.01 18.31
CA GLY A 189 -13.19 -7.47 19.55
C GLY A 189 -11.96 -8.36 19.41
N LYS A 190 -11.16 -8.23 18.33
CA LYS A 190 -9.91 -8.98 18.15
C LYS A 190 -8.91 -8.75 19.29
N SER A 191 -8.53 -7.49 19.54
CA SER A 191 -7.58 -7.15 20.60
C SER A 191 -8.16 -7.43 22.00
N ALA A 192 -9.50 -7.35 22.16
CA ALA A 192 -10.16 -7.77 23.39
C ALA A 192 -10.01 -9.27 23.64
N LEU A 193 -10.27 -10.11 22.63
CA LEU A 193 -10.05 -11.56 22.70
C LEU A 193 -8.58 -11.88 23.00
N ALA A 194 -7.64 -11.21 22.34
CA ALA A 194 -6.21 -11.38 22.62
C ALA A 194 -5.86 -11.04 24.07
N GLY A 195 -6.41 -9.96 24.64
CA GLY A 195 -6.25 -9.63 26.06
C GLY A 195 -6.87 -10.68 26.98
N MET A 196 -8.08 -11.16 26.69
CA MET A 196 -8.75 -12.22 27.45
C MET A 196 -7.96 -13.54 27.42
N LEU A 197 -7.29 -13.86 26.32
CA LEU A 197 -6.40 -15.02 26.22
C LEU A 197 -5.22 -14.88 27.18
N ILE A 198 -4.57 -13.71 27.21
CA ILE A 198 -3.46 -13.41 28.13
C ILE A 198 -3.91 -13.57 29.58
N GLU A 199 -5.07 -13.00 29.93
CA GLU A 199 -5.61 -13.07 31.30
C GLU A 199 -5.86 -14.50 31.75
N ARG A 200 -6.40 -15.35 30.87
CA ARG A 200 -6.77 -16.74 31.21
C ARG A 200 -5.61 -17.73 31.12
N TRP A 201 -4.55 -17.44 30.38
CA TRP A 201 -3.42 -18.35 30.19
C TRP A 201 -2.47 -18.37 31.40
N GLN A 202 -2.18 -19.52 32.00
CA GLN A 202 -1.40 -19.58 33.25
C GLN A 202 0.10 -19.23 33.09
N GLY A 203 0.66 -19.38 31.89
CA GLY A 203 2.07 -19.12 31.62
C GLY A 203 2.36 -17.74 31.01
N THR A 204 3.47 -17.62 30.29
CA THR A 204 3.99 -16.33 29.81
C THR A 204 3.53 -16.02 28.39
N CYS A 205 2.94 -14.84 28.20
CA CYS A 205 2.56 -14.32 26.89
C CYS A 205 3.36 -13.05 26.56
N TRP A 206 3.89 -12.97 25.33
CA TRP A 206 4.49 -11.75 24.78
C TRP A 206 3.59 -11.15 23.71
N VAL A 207 3.70 -9.82 23.54
CA VAL A 207 2.95 -9.09 22.51
C VAL A 207 3.89 -8.36 21.57
N CYS A 208 3.68 -8.54 20.27
CA CYS A 208 4.30 -7.78 19.20
C CYS A 208 3.21 -6.98 18.45
N ALA A 209 3.50 -5.73 18.10
CA ALA A 209 2.58 -4.88 17.33
C ALA A 209 3.38 -3.86 16.50
N PRO A 210 2.82 -3.31 15.41
CA PRO A 210 3.47 -2.26 14.63
C PRO A 210 3.74 -0.99 15.46
N ALA A 211 2.86 -0.68 16.42
CA ALA A 211 3.04 0.38 17.40
C ALA A 211 2.41 -0.03 18.73
N LYS A 212 2.98 0.41 19.85
CA LYS A 212 2.43 0.16 21.19
C LYS A 212 1.01 0.72 21.38
N SER A 213 0.64 1.75 20.63
CA SER A 213 -0.71 2.33 20.66
C SER A 213 -1.77 1.39 20.07
N ALA A 214 -1.42 0.61 19.05
CA ALA A 214 -2.34 -0.32 18.40
C ALA A 214 -2.87 -1.40 19.37
N SER A 215 -2.05 -1.72 20.36
CA SER A 215 -2.29 -2.79 21.32
C SER A 215 -2.88 -2.30 22.65
N MET A 216 -3.17 -1.00 22.82
CA MET A 216 -3.73 -0.48 24.09
C MET A 216 -5.08 -1.09 24.47
N ILE A 217 -5.88 -1.53 23.50
CA ILE A 217 -7.17 -2.15 23.80
C ILE A 217 -6.96 -3.45 24.60
N LEU A 218 -5.93 -4.24 24.28
CA LEU A 218 -5.74 -5.53 24.92
C LEU A 218 -5.40 -5.40 26.41
N THR A 219 -4.72 -4.31 26.82
CA THR A 219 -4.37 -4.08 28.24
C THR A 219 -5.59 -3.82 29.12
N HIS A 220 -6.73 -3.45 28.53
CA HIS A 220 -7.98 -3.29 29.30
C HIS A 220 -8.63 -4.63 29.66
N TYR A 221 -8.19 -5.74 29.05
CA TYR A 221 -8.76 -7.07 29.24
C TYR A 221 -7.82 -8.05 29.95
N THR A 222 -6.69 -7.57 30.47
CA THR A 222 -5.74 -8.38 31.26
C THR A 222 -5.10 -7.53 32.36
N ASN A 223 -5.04 -8.07 33.56
CA ASN A 223 -4.32 -7.48 34.69
C ASN A 223 -2.84 -7.91 34.71
N LYS A 224 -2.45 -8.90 33.91
CA LYS A 224 -1.06 -9.36 33.80
C LYS A 224 -0.18 -8.32 33.13
N LYS A 225 1.08 -8.26 33.60
CA LYS A 225 2.12 -7.42 32.99
C LYS A 225 2.47 -7.96 31.61
N ILE A 226 2.18 -7.18 30.58
CA ILE A 226 2.49 -7.53 29.18
C ILE A 226 3.90 -7.04 28.81
N ARG A 227 4.72 -7.95 28.27
CA ARG A 227 5.98 -7.58 27.62
C ARG A 227 5.73 -7.24 26.15
N TYR A 228 5.90 -5.96 25.82
CA TYR A 228 5.74 -5.43 24.47
C TYR A 228 7.04 -5.44 23.70
N TRP A 229 6.95 -5.79 22.43
CA TRP A 229 8.06 -5.77 21.49
C TRP A 229 7.69 -5.08 20.18
N SER A 230 8.64 -4.35 19.61
CA SER A 230 8.65 -4.12 18.16
C SER A 230 9.17 -5.38 17.47
N ILE A 231 8.74 -5.62 16.23
CA ILE A 231 9.14 -6.82 15.49
C ILE A 231 10.66 -6.92 15.29
N ASP A 232 11.33 -5.79 15.01
CA ASP A 232 12.77 -5.74 14.78
C ASP A 232 13.54 -6.09 16.06
N ASN A 233 13.15 -5.52 17.20
CA ASN A 233 13.78 -5.82 18.49
C ASN A 233 13.52 -7.27 18.93
N LEU A 234 12.31 -7.78 18.68
CA LEU A 234 11.96 -9.17 19.00
C LEU A 234 12.83 -10.15 18.21
N LEU A 235 12.99 -9.92 16.91
CA LEU A 235 13.82 -10.77 16.07
C LEU A 235 15.30 -10.71 16.45
N ALA A 236 15.83 -9.51 16.74
CA ALA A 236 17.21 -9.34 17.19
C ALA A 236 17.46 -10.08 18.52
N ASP A 237 16.52 -10.00 19.46
CA ASP A 237 16.57 -10.72 20.73
C ASP A 237 16.53 -12.24 20.50
N CYS A 238 15.56 -12.74 19.71
CA CYS A 238 15.41 -14.16 19.38
C CYS A 238 16.64 -14.77 18.69
N GLN A 239 17.32 -13.99 17.84
CA GLN A 239 18.55 -14.42 17.16
C GLN A 239 19.74 -14.48 18.11
N SER A 240 19.78 -13.60 19.12
CA SER A 240 20.85 -13.56 20.12
C SER A 240 20.66 -14.64 21.17
N GLN A 241 19.41 -14.86 21.59
CA GLN A 241 19.02 -15.84 22.58
C GLN A 241 17.64 -16.38 22.24
N LYS A 242 17.51 -17.70 22.11
CA LYS A 242 16.20 -18.32 21.89
C LYS A 242 15.28 -18.00 23.07
N PRO A 243 14.03 -17.58 22.85
CA PRO A 243 13.10 -17.30 23.94
C PRO A 243 12.93 -18.56 24.81
N HIS A 244 13.19 -18.40 26.11
CA HIS A 244 12.91 -19.43 27.12
C HIS A 244 11.67 -19.02 27.90
N GLU A 245 10.84 -20.00 28.27
CA GLU A 245 9.63 -19.79 29.11
C GLU A 245 8.57 -18.85 28.51
N VAL A 246 8.42 -18.81 27.19
CA VAL A 246 7.33 -18.08 26.50
C VAL A 246 6.39 -19.05 25.82
N ASP A 247 5.13 -19.06 26.25
CA ASP A 247 4.10 -19.96 25.74
C ASP A 247 3.37 -19.45 24.52
N TRP A 248 3.15 -18.14 24.45
CA TRP A 248 2.40 -17.47 23.40
C TRP A 248 3.12 -16.21 22.93
N LEU A 249 3.24 -16.07 21.61
CA LEU A 249 3.44 -14.78 20.97
C LEU A 249 2.14 -14.32 20.34
N ILE A 250 1.63 -13.18 20.79
CA ILE A 250 0.47 -12.51 20.20
C ILE A 250 0.99 -11.37 19.33
N VAL A 251 0.63 -11.39 18.06
CA VAL A 251 1.02 -10.35 17.09
C VAL A 251 -0.23 -9.59 16.67
N ASP A 252 -0.42 -8.39 17.23
CA ASP A 252 -1.60 -7.56 16.96
C ASP A 252 -1.39 -6.75 15.66
N GLU A 253 -2.43 -6.69 14.82
CA GLU A 253 -2.39 -6.09 13.48
C GLU A 253 -1.24 -6.59 12.59
N ALA A 254 -1.09 -7.92 12.53
CA ALA A 254 -0.03 -8.61 11.80
C ALA A 254 0.07 -8.21 10.31
N ALA A 255 -1.05 -7.83 9.67
CA ALA A 255 -1.04 -7.40 8.27
C ALA A 255 -0.29 -6.07 8.01
N MET A 256 0.05 -5.33 9.06
CA MET A 256 0.92 -4.15 8.97
C MET A 256 2.42 -4.50 9.04
N LEU A 257 2.76 -5.74 9.37
CA LEU A 257 4.14 -6.19 9.57
C LEU A 257 4.67 -6.96 8.35
N PRO A 258 6.00 -6.95 8.14
CA PRO A 258 6.65 -7.73 7.08
C PRO A 258 6.36 -9.23 7.16
N ILE A 259 5.80 -9.82 6.10
CA ILE A 259 5.44 -11.25 6.08
C ILE A 259 6.65 -12.16 6.32
N GLY A 260 7.83 -11.79 5.80
CA GLY A 260 9.06 -12.54 6.00
C GLY A 260 9.54 -12.54 7.45
N GLN A 261 9.35 -11.43 8.17
CA GLN A 261 9.67 -11.33 9.60
C GLN A 261 8.68 -12.16 10.43
N LEU A 262 7.38 -12.11 10.09
CA LEU A 262 6.38 -12.96 10.74
C LEU A 262 6.67 -14.45 10.57
N ASN A 263 7.12 -14.86 9.37
CA ASN A 263 7.56 -16.23 9.13
C ASN A 263 8.81 -16.60 9.94
N GLN A 264 9.73 -15.68 10.20
CA GLN A 264 10.86 -15.98 11.09
C GLN A 264 10.39 -16.24 12.53
N LEU A 265 9.42 -15.46 13.03
CA LEU A 265 8.88 -15.62 14.38
C LEU A 265 8.25 -17.01 14.62
N THR A 266 7.70 -17.66 13.60
CA THR A 266 7.09 -18.99 13.74
C THR A 266 8.08 -20.08 14.17
N HIS A 267 9.39 -19.85 14.01
CA HIS A 267 10.43 -20.80 14.38
C HIS A 267 10.87 -20.67 15.86
N TYR A 268 10.49 -19.58 16.53
CA TYR A 268 10.94 -19.27 17.89
C TYR A 268 9.89 -19.56 18.97
N PHE A 269 8.61 -19.51 18.64
CA PHE A 269 7.52 -19.64 19.61
C PHE A 269 6.67 -20.89 19.34
N PRO A 270 6.24 -21.62 20.39
CA PRO A 270 5.42 -22.81 20.22
C PRO A 270 3.99 -22.46 19.76
N ARG A 271 3.46 -21.30 20.18
CA ARG A 271 2.11 -20.83 19.83
C ARG A 271 2.14 -19.38 19.37
N LEU A 272 1.53 -19.12 18.21
CA LEU A 272 1.43 -17.78 17.65
C LEU A 272 -0.03 -17.41 17.36
N LEU A 273 -0.48 -16.27 17.86
CA LEU A 273 -1.77 -15.68 17.51
C LEU A 273 -1.54 -14.39 16.70
N PHE A 274 -1.76 -14.44 15.40
CA PHE A 274 -1.84 -13.26 14.55
C PHE A 274 -3.25 -12.70 14.61
N THR A 275 -3.42 -11.42 14.97
CA THR A 275 -4.68 -10.71 14.74
C THR A 275 -4.56 -9.84 13.49
N THR A 276 -5.63 -9.72 12.71
CA THR A 276 -5.62 -8.79 11.56
C THR A 276 -7.01 -8.22 11.28
N THR A 277 -7.05 -6.91 11.01
CA THR A 277 -8.25 -6.25 10.51
C THR A 277 -8.44 -6.51 9.01
N VAL A 278 -9.60 -7.08 8.67
CA VAL A 278 -10.11 -7.17 7.28
C VAL A 278 -11.18 -6.10 7.05
N ASP A 279 -11.53 -5.81 5.79
CA ASP A 279 -12.67 -4.94 5.43
C ASP A 279 -12.65 -3.53 6.05
N GLY A 280 -11.45 -2.99 6.29
CA GLY A 280 -11.22 -1.66 6.87
C GLY A 280 -10.35 -0.76 6.00
N TYR A 281 -10.12 0.47 6.44
CA TYR A 281 -9.30 1.45 5.71
C TYR A 281 -7.84 1.01 5.49
N GLU A 282 -7.35 0.08 6.32
CA GLU A 282 -5.99 -0.47 6.23
C GLU A 282 -5.79 -1.28 4.95
N GLY A 283 -6.85 -1.91 4.41
CA GLY A 283 -6.81 -2.51 3.09
C GLY A 283 -5.88 -3.71 2.94
N THR A 284 -5.32 -4.23 4.04
CA THR A 284 -4.24 -5.21 4.03
C THR A 284 -4.69 -6.61 4.44
N GLY A 285 -5.75 -6.78 5.25
CA GLY A 285 -6.01 -8.04 5.95
C GLY A 285 -6.20 -9.29 5.08
N ARG A 286 -6.96 -9.23 3.98
CA ARG A 286 -7.35 -10.45 3.23
C ARG A 286 -6.28 -10.98 2.28
N GLY A 287 -5.77 -10.12 1.39
CA GLY A 287 -4.68 -10.51 0.49
C GLY A 287 -3.41 -10.88 1.24
N PHE A 288 -3.17 -10.25 2.40
CA PHE A 288 -2.15 -10.66 3.36
C PHE A 288 -2.43 -12.04 3.95
N LEU A 289 -3.63 -12.28 4.51
CA LEU A 289 -4.00 -13.56 5.13
C LEU A 289 -3.81 -14.73 4.15
N LEU A 290 -4.29 -14.59 2.91
CA LEU A 290 -4.15 -15.63 1.89
C LEU A 290 -2.68 -15.97 1.62
N LYS A 291 -1.79 -14.97 1.59
CA LYS A 291 -0.36 -15.19 1.40
C LYS A 291 0.32 -15.74 2.63
N LEU A 292 -0.02 -15.23 3.81
CA LEU A 292 0.50 -15.70 5.10
C LEU A 292 0.15 -17.17 5.29
N CYS A 293 -1.11 -17.55 5.14
CA CYS A 293 -1.55 -18.93 5.24
C CYS A 293 -0.98 -19.83 4.13
N ALA A 294 -0.70 -19.29 2.94
CA ALA A 294 -0.02 -20.06 1.89
C ALA A 294 1.48 -20.29 2.18
N GLN A 295 2.13 -19.39 2.92
CA GLN A 295 3.54 -19.50 3.30
C GLN A 295 3.75 -20.26 4.62
N LEU A 296 2.78 -20.20 5.52
CA LEU A 296 2.80 -20.86 6.83
C LEU A 296 1.99 -22.16 6.75
N ALA A 297 2.68 -23.28 6.57
CA ALA A 297 2.05 -24.59 6.71
C ALA A 297 1.37 -24.69 8.08
N GLN A 298 0.14 -25.23 8.12
CA GLN A 298 -0.64 -25.44 9.36
C GLN A 298 -1.17 -24.15 10.05
N CYS A 299 -1.30 -23.03 9.34
CA CYS A 299 -1.99 -21.85 9.88
C CYS A 299 -3.51 -22.07 9.99
N HIS A 300 -4.07 -21.99 11.20
CA HIS A 300 -5.49 -22.12 11.48
C HIS A 300 -6.19 -20.76 11.46
N ILE A 301 -7.14 -20.57 10.54
CA ILE A 301 -7.92 -19.32 10.45
C ILE A 301 -9.08 -19.36 11.43
N LEU A 302 -9.24 -18.29 12.20
CA LEU A 302 -10.33 -18.02 13.13
C LEU A 302 -10.98 -16.70 12.72
N SER A 303 -12.29 -16.58 12.87
CA SER A 303 -13.00 -15.35 12.48
C SER A 303 -13.93 -14.83 13.57
N LEU A 304 -14.00 -13.50 13.72
CA LEU A 304 -15.05 -12.83 14.48
C LEU A 304 -15.94 -12.03 13.53
N THR A 305 -17.25 -12.22 13.67
CA THR A 305 -18.25 -11.62 12.80
C THR A 305 -19.18 -10.69 13.57
N THR A 306 -19.46 -10.99 14.84
CA THR A 306 -20.39 -10.19 15.66
C THR A 306 -19.78 -8.84 16.04
N PRO A 307 -20.37 -7.70 15.64
CA PRO A 307 -19.91 -6.39 16.08
C PRO A 307 -20.14 -6.22 17.59
N ILE A 308 -19.17 -5.62 18.29
CA ILE A 308 -19.26 -5.38 19.75
C ILE A 308 -19.33 -3.90 20.11
N ARG A 309 -18.96 -3.00 19.18
CA ARG A 309 -19.02 -1.54 19.41
C ARG A 309 -20.37 -0.92 19.07
N TRP A 310 -21.12 -1.60 18.22
CA TRP A 310 -22.44 -1.23 17.74
C TRP A 310 -23.24 -2.50 17.44
N ALA A 311 -24.54 -2.35 17.21
CA ALA A 311 -25.42 -3.46 16.88
C ALA A 311 -25.15 -4.02 15.48
N SER A 312 -25.57 -5.27 15.26
CA SER A 312 -25.64 -5.80 13.90
C SER A 312 -26.58 -4.95 13.05
N ASN A 313 -26.28 -4.83 11.75
CA ASN A 313 -27.00 -3.96 10.81
C ASN A 313 -26.95 -2.46 11.13
N ASP A 314 -25.87 -2.00 11.76
CA ASP A 314 -25.59 -0.57 11.97
C ASP A 314 -25.69 0.22 10.65
N PRO A 315 -26.59 1.22 10.54
CA PRO A 315 -26.81 1.94 9.29
C PRO A 315 -25.56 2.64 8.76
N LEU A 316 -24.80 3.31 9.64
CA LEU A 316 -23.57 3.99 9.25
C LEU A 316 -22.53 3.01 8.68
N GLU A 317 -22.32 1.88 9.36
CA GLU A 317 -21.43 0.83 8.87
C GLU A 317 -21.88 0.26 7.52
N ASN A 318 -23.18 0.02 7.34
CA ASN A 318 -23.72 -0.48 6.08
C ASN A 318 -23.49 0.51 4.94
N TRP A 319 -23.74 1.80 5.18
CA TRP A 319 -23.48 2.85 4.19
C TRP A 319 -22.00 2.89 3.80
N LEU A 320 -21.08 2.92 4.77
CA LEU A 320 -19.64 2.96 4.51
C LEU A 320 -19.13 1.74 3.75
N ASN A 321 -19.62 0.55 4.12
CA ASN A 321 -19.25 -0.70 3.45
C ASN A 321 -19.68 -0.71 1.98
N ASN A 322 -20.88 -0.21 1.69
CA ASN A 322 -21.43 -0.18 0.34
C ASN A 322 -20.79 0.94 -0.50
N SER A 323 -20.71 2.15 0.05
CA SER A 323 -20.22 3.33 -0.67
C SER A 323 -18.71 3.30 -0.92
N LEU A 324 -17.93 2.60 -0.09
CA LEU A 324 -16.47 2.48 -0.26
C LEU A 324 -16.03 1.05 -0.61
N LEU A 325 -16.97 0.15 -0.93
CA LEU A 325 -16.71 -1.24 -1.35
C LEU A 325 -15.75 -2.00 -0.41
N LEU A 326 -15.96 -1.87 0.90
CA LEU A 326 -15.06 -2.43 1.92
C LEU A 326 -15.21 -3.94 2.09
N LYS A 327 -16.41 -4.47 1.84
CA LYS A 327 -16.70 -5.91 1.94
C LYS A 327 -16.41 -6.63 0.63
N GLU A 328 -16.21 -7.95 0.72
CA GLU A 328 -16.09 -8.76 -0.50
C GLU A 328 -17.37 -8.65 -1.31
N TYR A 329 -17.22 -8.35 -2.59
CA TYR A 329 -18.27 -8.69 -3.53
C TYR A 329 -18.12 -10.18 -3.85
N LEU A 330 -19.03 -10.98 -3.31
CA LEU A 330 -19.19 -12.38 -3.68
C LEU A 330 -20.14 -12.43 -4.89
N PRO A 331 -19.63 -12.61 -6.13
CA PRO A 331 -20.51 -12.84 -7.26
C PRO A 331 -21.33 -14.11 -7.01
N LYS A 332 -22.51 -14.20 -7.62
CA LYS A 332 -23.28 -15.45 -7.66
C LYS A 332 -22.36 -16.61 -8.10
N PRO A 333 -22.51 -17.82 -7.52
CA PRO A 333 -21.65 -18.95 -7.82
C PRO A 333 -21.44 -19.12 -9.31
N THR A 334 -20.18 -19.31 -9.69
CA THR A 334 -19.72 -19.51 -11.06
C THR A 334 -20.53 -20.59 -11.74
N THR A 335 -21.38 -20.23 -12.72
CA THR A 335 -21.96 -21.23 -13.64
C THR A 335 -20.93 -21.79 -14.61
N ILE A 336 -19.76 -21.14 -14.69
CA ILE A 336 -18.63 -21.57 -15.51
C ILE A 336 -17.67 -22.39 -14.66
N THR A 337 -17.72 -23.71 -14.80
CA THR A 337 -16.76 -24.65 -14.20
C THR A 337 -15.59 -24.97 -15.14
N LYS A 338 -15.74 -24.70 -16.45
CA LYS A 338 -14.69 -24.89 -17.47
C LYS A 338 -14.50 -23.62 -18.29
N LEU A 339 -13.25 -23.16 -18.36
CA LEU A 339 -12.85 -22.08 -19.25
C LEU A 339 -12.98 -22.54 -20.69
N ASN A 340 -13.65 -21.77 -21.54
CA ASN A 340 -13.61 -21.99 -22.98
C ASN A 340 -12.81 -20.87 -23.62
N ASN A 341 -11.60 -21.23 -24.06
CA ASN A 341 -10.62 -20.28 -24.58
C ASN A 341 -11.12 -19.48 -25.80
N HIS A 342 -12.07 -20.01 -26.57
CA HIS A 342 -12.66 -19.33 -27.73
C HIS A 342 -13.77 -18.32 -27.36
N HIS A 343 -14.23 -18.31 -26.12
CA HIS A 343 -15.32 -17.43 -25.65
C HIS A 343 -14.86 -16.39 -24.61
N ILE A 344 -13.55 -16.14 -24.53
CA ILE A 344 -13.02 -15.07 -23.69
C ILE A 344 -13.09 -13.77 -24.49
N THR A 345 -13.96 -12.85 -24.06
CA THR A 345 -14.04 -11.48 -24.58
C THR A 345 -13.14 -10.58 -23.76
N LEU A 346 -12.31 -9.79 -24.43
CA LEU A 346 -11.47 -8.77 -23.82
C LEU A 346 -12.10 -7.40 -24.06
N LEU A 347 -12.30 -6.61 -23.00
CA LEU A 347 -13.01 -5.33 -23.06
C LEU A 347 -12.18 -4.23 -22.39
N LEU A 348 -12.11 -3.07 -23.04
CA LEU A 348 -11.69 -1.83 -22.42
C LEU A 348 -12.85 -1.25 -21.63
N ILE A 349 -12.61 -0.90 -20.37
CA ILE A 349 -13.60 -0.36 -19.46
C ILE A 349 -13.25 1.09 -19.17
N THR A 350 -14.16 1.99 -19.55
CA THR A 350 -14.06 3.41 -19.19
C THR A 350 -14.55 3.63 -17.76
N GLN A 351 -14.09 4.72 -17.14
CA GLN A 351 -14.54 5.13 -15.81
C GLN A 351 -16.06 5.39 -15.76
N SER A 352 -16.64 5.98 -16.83
CA SER A 352 -18.08 6.17 -16.94
C SER A 352 -18.87 4.86 -16.90
N LEU A 353 -18.37 3.82 -17.58
CA LEU A 353 -19.01 2.51 -17.62
C LEU A 353 -19.04 1.83 -16.24
N LEU A 354 -18.06 2.12 -15.38
CA LEU A 354 -18.05 1.61 -14.00
C LEU A 354 -19.21 2.18 -13.17
N ILE A 355 -19.58 3.44 -13.42
CA ILE A 355 -20.72 4.10 -12.76
C ILE A 355 -22.05 3.59 -13.34
N GLU A 356 -22.12 3.41 -14.65
CA GLU A 356 -23.30 2.83 -15.32
C GLU A 356 -23.55 1.37 -14.91
N LYS A 357 -22.49 0.64 -14.52
CA LYS A 357 -22.57 -0.77 -14.11
C LYS A 357 -21.96 -1.00 -12.71
N PRO A 358 -22.66 -0.61 -11.63
CA PRO A 358 -22.21 -0.79 -10.23
C PRO A 358 -21.75 -2.19 -9.86
N GLN A 359 -22.42 -3.22 -10.39
CA GLN A 359 -22.07 -4.62 -10.15
C GLN A 359 -20.73 -5.01 -10.80
N LEU A 360 -20.42 -4.44 -11.98
CA LEU A 360 -19.14 -4.66 -12.64
C LEU A 360 -18.02 -3.97 -11.87
N LEU A 361 -18.24 -2.73 -11.41
CA LEU A 361 -17.29 -2.01 -10.54
C LEU A 361 -17.01 -2.82 -9.27
N SER A 362 -18.05 -3.29 -8.59
CA SER A 362 -17.93 -4.09 -7.36
C SER A 362 -17.15 -5.39 -7.60
N ALA A 363 -17.42 -6.09 -8.71
CA ALA A 363 -16.72 -7.32 -9.08
C ALA A 363 -15.24 -7.07 -9.41
N ILE A 364 -14.94 -6.01 -10.17
CA ILE A 364 -13.56 -5.63 -10.50
C ILE A 364 -12.79 -5.24 -9.24
N TYR A 365 -13.35 -4.34 -8.43
CA TYR A 365 -12.69 -3.85 -7.22
C TYR A 365 -12.44 -4.99 -6.23
N SER A 366 -13.43 -5.87 -6.02
CA SER A 366 -13.28 -7.08 -5.19
C SER A 366 -12.18 -8.03 -5.69
N LEU A 367 -12.07 -8.23 -7.01
CA LEU A 367 -10.99 -9.05 -7.57
C LEU A 367 -9.61 -8.41 -7.36
N LEU A 368 -9.51 -7.09 -7.49
CA LEU A 368 -8.27 -6.34 -7.23
C LEU A 368 -7.88 -6.38 -5.75
N THR A 369 -8.83 -6.23 -4.83
CA THR A 369 -8.58 -6.25 -3.37
C THR A 369 -8.17 -7.64 -2.89
N ASN A 370 -8.77 -8.70 -3.43
CA ASN A 370 -8.42 -10.07 -3.06
C ASN A 370 -7.05 -10.53 -3.58
N ALA A 371 -6.59 -10.02 -4.73
CA ALA A 371 -5.35 -10.47 -5.35
C ALA A 371 -4.09 -9.74 -4.84
N HIS A 372 -4.24 -8.55 -4.27
CA HIS A 372 -3.13 -7.69 -3.87
C HIS A 372 -3.00 -7.61 -2.34
N TYR A 373 -1.76 -7.48 -1.86
CA TYR A 373 -1.48 -7.49 -0.41
C TYR A 373 -1.90 -6.20 0.30
N ARG A 374 -2.12 -5.12 -0.45
CA ARG A 374 -2.54 -3.82 0.06
C ARG A 374 -3.43 -3.14 -0.97
N THR A 375 -4.69 -2.96 -0.61
CA THR A 375 -5.68 -2.23 -1.40
C THR A 375 -6.50 -1.35 -0.49
N SER A 376 -6.33 -0.03 -0.57
CA SER A 376 -7.06 0.89 0.29
C SER A 376 -8.26 1.50 -0.43
N PRO A 377 -9.21 2.11 0.31
CA PRO A 377 -10.32 2.87 -0.28
C PRO A 377 -9.88 3.97 -1.24
N LEU A 378 -8.64 4.45 -1.11
CA LEU A 378 -8.00 5.36 -2.08
C LEU A 378 -7.93 4.78 -3.49
N ASP A 379 -7.75 3.46 -3.61
CA ASP A 379 -7.67 2.81 -4.91
C ASP A 379 -9.01 2.87 -5.65
N LEU A 380 -10.14 2.94 -4.92
CA LEU A 380 -11.45 3.16 -5.54
C LEU A 380 -11.51 4.55 -6.17
N ARG A 381 -10.99 5.57 -5.48
CA ARG A 381 -10.89 6.93 -6.02
C ARG A 381 -10.02 6.97 -7.27
N ARG A 382 -8.85 6.33 -7.24
CA ARG A 382 -7.97 6.22 -8.40
C ARG A 382 -8.64 5.51 -9.57
N LEU A 383 -9.30 4.39 -9.30
CA LEU A 383 -9.99 3.62 -10.33
C LEU A 383 -11.08 4.43 -11.04
N LEU A 384 -11.81 5.25 -10.28
CA LEU A 384 -12.95 6.02 -10.79
C LEU A 384 -12.58 7.34 -11.46
N ASP A 385 -11.53 8.04 -11.02
CA ASP A 385 -11.28 9.41 -11.52
C ASP A 385 -9.81 9.75 -11.81
N ALA A 386 -8.82 8.92 -11.46
CA ALA A 386 -7.43 9.29 -11.74
C ALA A 386 -7.16 9.33 -13.25
N GLN A 387 -6.37 10.32 -13.67
CA GLN A 387 -5.99 10.51 -15.07
C GLN A 387 -4.92 9.50 -15.50
N GLY A 388 -4.93 9.14 -16.79
CA GLY A 388 -3.98 8.16 -17.36
C GLY A 388 -4.21 6.73 -16.88
N MET A 389 -5.37 6.42 -16.32
CA MET A 389 -5.74 5.07 -15.87
C MET A 389 -6.47 4.32 -16.99
N HIS A 390 -6.04 3.09 -17.28
CA HIS A 390 -6.69 2.24 -18.27
C HIS A 390 -7.05 0.89 -17.65
N LEU A 391 -8.27 0.41 -17.91
CA LEU A 391 -8.78 -0.82 -17.33
C LEU A 391 -9.21 -1.79 -18.42
N LEU A 392 -8.66 -3.00 -18.36
CA LEU A 392 -8.96 -4.09 -19.27
C LEU A 392 -9.52 -5.27 -18.49
N VAL A 393 -10.60 -5.86 -18.98
CA VAL A 393 -11.20 -7.06 -18.36
C VAL A 393 -11.30 -8.20 -19.34
N ALA A 394 -11.11 -9.42 -18.83
CA ALA A 394 -11.44 -10.64 -19.54
C ALA A 394 -12.75 -11.19 -18.97
N GLN A 395 -13.71 -11.48 -19.85
CA GLN A 395 -15.00 -12.03 -19.47
C GLN A 395 -15.38 -13.24 -20.32
N GLN A 396 -16.15 -14.17 -19.75
CA GLN A 396 -16.83 -15.23 -20.47
C GLN A 396 -18.30 -15.23 -20.07
N LYS A 397 -19.22 -15.14 -21.04
CA LYS A 397 -20.68 -15.04 -20.79
C LYS A 397 -21.04 -13.97 -19.74
N LYS A 398 -20.44 -12.77 -19.85
CA LYS A 398 -20.57 -11.62 -18.91
C LYS A 398 -19.98 -11.84 -17.51
N GLN A 399 -19.42 -13.01 -17.22
CA GLN A 399 -18.74 -13.26 -15.97
C GLN A 399 -17.30 -12.76 -16.05
N LEU A 400 -16.89 -11.94 -15.07
CA LEU A 400 -15.50 -11.52 -14.93
C LEU A 400 -14.59 -12.72 -14.68
N LEU A 401 -13.47 -12.79 -15.40
CA LEU A 401 -12.43 -13.81 -15.23
C LEU A 401 -11.13 -13.19 -14.71
N ALA A 402 -10.78 -12.03 -15.24
CA ALA A 402 -9.56 -11.31 -14.92
C ALA A 402 -9.70 -9.81 -15.19
N VAL A 403 -8.83 -9.04 -14.54
CA VAL A 403 -8.70 -7.60 -14.71
C VAL A 403 -7.22 -7.23 -14.80
N LEU A 404 -6.91 -6.25 -15.64
CA LEU A 404 -5.62 -5.61 -15.82
C LEU A 404 -5.82 -4.10 -15.70
N TRP A 405 -5.04 -3.47 -14.82
CA TRP A 405 -5.05 -2.04 -14.56
C TRP A 405 -3.69 -1.43 -14.92
N LEU A 406 -3.71 -0.49 -15.85
CA LEU A 406 -2.56 0.22 -16.39
C LEU A 406 -2.58 1.70 -15.97
N VAL A 407 -1.39 2.29 -15.94
CA VAL A 407 -1.16 3.72 -15.63
C VAL A 407 -0.18 4.27 -16.66
N ASP A 408 -0.52 5.38 -17.30
CA ASP A 408 0.41 6.10 -18.16
C ASP A 408 1.59 6.66 -17.34
N GLU A 409 2.81 6.48 -17.85
CA GLU A 409 4.04 6.99 -17.25
C GLU A 409 5.02 7.48 -18.33
N GLY A 410 5.93 8.36 -17.93
CA GLY A 410 7.00 8.88 -18.77
C GLY A 410 6.65 10.21 -19.41
N GLY A 411 7.27 10.53 -20.54
CA GLY A 411 7.10 11.83 -21.20
C GLY A 411 7.68 13.01 -20.40
N LEU A 412 8.62 12.75 -19.47
CA LEU A 412 9.27 13.82 -18.70
C LEU A 412 10.19 14.65 -19.62
N SER A 413 10.29 15.95 -19.35
CA SER A 413 11.24 16.82 -20.04
C SER A 413 12.68 16.34 -19.83
N ALA A 414 13.57 16.63 -20.77
CA ALA A 414 14.98 16.23 -20.66
C ALA A 414 15.63 16.78 -19.37
N SER A 415 15.29 18.03 -19.00
CA SER A 415 15.69 18.66 -17.74
C SER A 415 15.22 17.87 -16.52
N LEU A 416 13.92 17.61 -16.41
CA LEU A 416 13.36 16.92 -15.25
C LEU A 416 13.88 15.47 -15.17
N ALA A 417 14.03 14.79 -16.30
CA ALA A 417 14.62 13.46 -16.36
C ALA A 417 16.08 13.46 -15.88
N HIS A 418 16.86 14.48 -16.22
CA HIS A 418 18.22 14.66 -15.71
C HIS A 418 18.23 14.91 -14.20
N GLU A 419 17.37 15.78 -13.68
CA GLU A 419 17.27 16.05 -12.23
C GLU A 419 16.83 14.84 -11.41
N VAL A 420 15.93 14.01 -11.96
CA VAL A 420 15.53 12.73 -11.37
C VAL A 420 16.69 11.76 -11.38
N TRP A 421 17.40 11.64 -12.50
CA TRP A 421 18.60 10.82 -12.61
C TRP A 421 19.71 11.28 -11.65
N ALA A 422 19.90 12.58 -11.47
CA ALA A 422 20.86 13.15 -10.53
C ALA A 422 20.43 12.98 -9.06
N GLY A 423 19.21 12.51 -8.78
CA GLY A 423 18.67 12.33 -7.43
C GLY A 423 18.26 13.63 -6.74
N ARG A 424 18.11 14.73 -7.48
CA ARG A 424 17.75 16.07 -6.95
C ARG A 424 16.24 16.31 -6.93
N ARG A 425 15.50 15.70 -7.86
CA ARG A 425 14.03 15.79 -7.93
C ARG A 425 13.39 14.41 -7.81
N ARG A 426 12.17 14.37 -7.26
CA ARG A 426 11.32 13.18 -7.21
C ARG A 426 9.86 13.58 -7.46
N PRO A 427 9.43 13.72 -8.72
CA PRO A 427 8.06 14.10 -9.03
C PRO A 427 7.07 13.03 -8.56
N SER A 428 5.83 13.42 -8.31
CA SER A 428 4.74 12.47 -8.07
C SER A 428 4.39 11.71 -9.36
N GLY A 429 3.82 10.52 -9.19
CA GLY A 429 3.52 9.60 -10.28
C GLY A 429 4.75 9.01 -10.95
N ASN A 430 4.63 8.44 -12.15
CA ASN A 430 5.77 7.96 -12.95
C ASN A 430 6.67 6.97 -12.22
N LEU A 431 6.13 6.02 -11.45
CA LEU A 431 6.88 5.15 -10.54
C LEU A 431 8.04 4.42 -11.24
N VAL A 432 7.76 3.71 -12.33
CA VAL A 432 8.79 2.93 -13.04
C VAL A 432 9.63 3.86 -13.91
N ALA A 433 9.02 4.79 -14.65
CA ALA A 433 9.75 5.76 -15.46
C ALA A 433 10.79 6.55 -14.65
N GLN A 434 10.40 7.11 -13.49
CA GLN A 434 11.31 7.82 -12.59
C GLN A 434 12.34 6.89 -11.96
N SER A 435 11.96 5.65 -11.60
CA SER A 435 12.89 4.70 -10.98
C SER A 435 13.94 4.22 -11.96
N LEU A 436 13.61 4.10 -13.25
CA LEU A 436 14.58 3.75 -14.28
C LEU A 436 15.61 4.87 -14.45
N ALA A 437 15.22 6.14 -14.36
CA ALA A 437 16.16 7.26 -14.35
C ALA A 437 16.99 7.35 -13.05
N ALA A 438 16.33 7.34 -11.88
CA ALA A 438 16.97 7.55 -10.58
C ALA A 438 17.87 6.38 -10.13
N HIS A 439 17.52 5.15 -10.53
CA HIS A 439 18.16 3.94 -10.02
C HIS A 439 18.76 3.03 -11.10
N SER A 440 18.69 3.43 -12.37
CA SER A 440 19.42 2.78 -13.46
C SER A 440 20.32 3.79 -14.16
N TYR A 441 20.93 3.38 -15.27
CA TYR A 441 21.92 4.19 -15.98
C TYR A 441 21.30 5.26 -16.90
N PHE A 442 20.00 5.20 -17.20
CA PHE A 442 19.41 5.89 -18.35
C PHE A 442 18.40 6.97 -17.96
N PRO A 443 18.76 8.28 -17.97
CA PRO A 443 17.78 9.35 -17.82
C PRO A 443 16.73 9.33 -18.95
N GLN A 444 17.10 8.86 -20.15
CA GLN A 444 16.20 8.83 -21.32
C GLN A 444 15.00 7.90 -21.13
N ALA A 445 15.06 6.94 -20.20
CA ALA A 445 13.94 6.05 -19.90
C ALA A 445 12.71 6.83 -19.39
N ALA A 446 12.93 7.90 -18.63
CA ALA A 446 11.88 8.77 -18.10
C ALA A 446 11.24 9.67 -19.17
N GLN A 447 11.91 9.90 -20.29
CA GLN A 447 11.43 10.76 -21.38
C GLN A 447 10.53 10.00 -22.38
N MET A 448 10.67 8.67 -22.44
CA MET A 448 9.86 7.81 -23.30
C MET A 448 8.44 7.69 -22.75
N ASN A 449 7.44 7.53 -23.62
CA ASN A 449 6.04 7.37 -23.23
C ASN A 449 5.75 5.89 -22.96
N SER A 450 5.15 5.57 -21.82
CA SER A 450 4.95 4.18 -21.41
C SER A 450 3.64 3.96 -20.69
N GLN A 451 3.27 2.69 -20.52
CA GLN A 451 2.20 2.27 -19.63
C GLN A 451 2.73 1.25 -18.65
N ARG A 452 2.54 1.52 -17.36
CA ARG A 452 2.87 0.59 -16.28
C ARG A 452 1.67 -0.27 -15.95
N ILE A 453 1.88 -1.58 -15.93
CA ILE A 453 0.94 -2.53 -15.31
C ILE A 453 1.00 -2.32 -13.80
N SER A 454 -0.05 -1.69 -13.27
CA SER A 454 -0.20 -1.47 -11.84
C SER A 454 -0.75 -2.70 -11.14
N ARG A 455 -1.76 -3.34 -11.73
CA ARG A 455 -2.36 -4.56 -11.19
C ARG A 455 -2.77 -5.52 -12.30
N ILE A 456 -2.60 -6.81 -12.07
CA ILE A 456 -3.18 -7.88 -12.86
C ILE A 456 -3.70 -8.94 -11.91
N ALA A 457 -4.98 -9.29 -12.06
CA ALA A 457 -5.63 -10.25 -11.19
C ALA A 457 -6.49 -11.21 -12.01
N VAL A 458 -6.32 -12.50 -11.76
CA VAL A 458 -7.12 -13.59 -12.34
C VAL A 458 -7.79 -14.35 -11.20
N ILE A 459 -9.09 -14.61 -11.33
CA ILE A 459 -9.85 -15.45 -10.39
C ILE A 459 -9.14 -16.79 -10.23
N ALA A 460 -9.03 -17.26 -8.98
CA ALA A 460 -8.22 -18.43 -8.63
C ALA A 460 -8.49 -19.66 -9.51
N ALA A 461 -9.76 -19.96 -9.77
CA ALA A 461 -10.20 -21.10 -10.59
C ALA A 461 -9.73 -21.05 -12.06
N PHE A 462 -9.35 -19.88 -12.58
CA PHE A 462 -8.94 -19.69 -13.97
C PHE A 462 -7.44 -19.36 -14.13
N ARG A 463 -6.67 -19.44 -13.03
CA ARG A 463 -5.21 -19.25 -13.08
C ARG A 463 -4.54 -20.38 -13.85
N ARG A 464 -3.36 -20.11 -14.41
CA ARG A 464 -2.55 -21.05 -15.22
C ARG A 464 -3.24 -21.57 -16.49
N GLN A 465 -4.33 -20.95 -16.93
CA GLN A 465 -5.06 -21.31 -18.17
C GLN A 465 -4.89 -20.26 -19.29
N GLY A 466 -3.89 -19.40 -19.20
CA GLY A 466 -3.56 -18.40 -20.26
C GLY A 466 -4.39 -17.11 -20.26
N VAL A 467 -5.32 -16.91 -19.31
CA VAL A 467 -6.17 -15.70 -19.26
C VAL A 467 -5.35 -14.42 -19.10
N ALA A 468 -4.36 -14.42 -18.20
CA ALA A 468 -3.46 -13.28 -18.02
C ALA A 468 -2.67 -12.96 -19.29
N THR A 469 -2.15 -13.99 -19.96
CA THR A 469 -1.42 -13.83 -21.23
C THR A 469 -2.28 -13.19 -22.30
N LYS A 470 -3.54 -13.62 -22.46
CA LYS A 470 -4.48 -12.98 -23.40
C LYS A 470 -4.69 -11.48 -23.12
N LEU A 471 -4.83 -11.10 -21.84
CA LEU A 471 -4.94 -9.70 -21.45
C LEU A 471 -3.67 -8.92 -21.77
N LEU A 472 -2.49 -9.48 -21.49
CA LEU A 472 -1.20 -8.84 -21.75
C LEU A 472 -0.95 -8.66 -23.25
N THR A 473 -1.26 -9.66 -24.07
CA THR A 473 -1.15 -9.56 -25.54
C THR A 473 -2.09 -8.49 -26.10
N PHE A 474 -3.34 -8.43 -25.62
CA PHE A 474 -4.27 -7.37 -26.04
C PHE A 474 -3.79 -5.99 -25.62
N CYS A 475 -3.32 -5.84 -24.38
CA CYS A 475 -2.72 -4.61 -23.87
C CYS A 475 -1.51 -4.17 -24.69
N GLN A 476 -0.62 -5.09 -25.06
CA GLN A 476 0.53 -4.81 -25.92
C GLN A 476 0.07 -4.22 -27.25
N GLN A 477 -0.93 -4.81 -27.90
CA GLN A 477 -1.41 -4.31 -29.18
C GLN A 477 -2.03 -2.92 -29.07
N GLN A 478 -2.79 -2.64 -28.00
CA GLN A 478 -3.34 -1.31 -27.73
C GLN A 478 -2.22 -0.28 -27.53
N ALA A 479 -1.23 -0.60 -26.70
CA ALA A 479 -0.11 0.30 -26.42
C ALA A 479 0.72 0.61 -27.69
N ILE A 480 0.87 -0.35 -28.61
CA ILE A 480 1.48 -0.10 -29.93
C ILE A 480 0.65 0.89 -30.74
N ASN A 481 -0.67 0.68 -30.81
CA ASN A 481 -1.59 1.55 -31.55
C ASN A 481 -1.63 2.98 -30.98
N GLU A 482 -1.46 3.12 -29.66
CA GLU A 482 -1.36 4.41 -28.96
C GLU A 482 0.04 5.06 -29.06
N GLY A 483 1.00 4.43 -29.75
CA GLY A 483 2.34 4.97 -29.93
C GLY A 483 3.19 4.98 -28.65
N LYS A 484 2.92 4.08 -27.69
CA LYS A 484 3.75 3.93 -26.49
C LYS A 484 5.10 3.31 -26.85
N ASP A 485 6.18 3.77 -26.20
CA ASP A 485 7.53 3.24 -26.37
C ASP A 485 7.69 1.87 -25.70
N PHE A 486 7.10 1.67 -24.53
CA PHE A 486 7.19 0.40 -23.80
C PHE A 486 6.04 0.18 -22.80
N LEU A 487 5.81 -1.09 -22.45
CA LEU A 487 5.05 -1.48 -21.26
C LEU A 487 6.02 -1.81 -20.12
N SER A 488 5.62 -1.55 -18.88
CA SER A 488 6.46 -1.84 -17.71
C SER A 488 5.70 -2.43 -16.54
N VAL A 489 6.44 -3.05 -15.63
CA VAL A 489 5.90 -3.55 -14.36
C VAL A 489 6.95 -3.45 -13.25
N SER A 490 6.49 -3.14 -12.04
CA SER A 490 7.28 -3.21 -10.80
C SER A 490 6.64 -4.25 -9.88
N PHE A 491 7.40 -5.24 -9.44
CA PHE A 491 6.88 -6.36 -8.65
C PHE A 491 7.91 -6.88 -7.64
N GLY A 492 7.45 -7.54 -6.58
CA GLY A 492 8.34 -8.28 -5.67
C GLY A 492 8.91 -9.50 -6.38
N TYR A 493 10.24 -9.57 -6.50
CA TYR A 493 10.93 -10.61 -7.25
C TYR A 493 10.70 -12.00 -6.65
N CYS A 494 10.05 -12.86 -7.42
CA CYS A 494 9.97 -14.30 -7.18
C CYS A 494 9.91 -15.03 -8.52
N GLU A 495 10.34 -16.29 -8.56
CA GLU A 495 10.45 -17.08 -9.80
C GLU A 495 9.12 -17.17 -10.56
N GLN A 496 8.00 -17.33 -9.84
CA GLN A 496 6.68 -17.47 -10.46
C GLN A 496 6.24 -16.20 -11.21
N LEU A 497 6.46 -15.01 -10.62
CA LEU A 497 6.13 -13.74 -11.26
C LEU A 497 7.15 -13.42 -12.35
N GLN A 498 8.43 -13.67 -12.13
CA GLN A 498 9.47 -13.51 -13.15
C GLN A 498 9.15 -14.36 -14.39
N ALA A 499 8.76 -15.61 -14.22
CA ALA A 499 8.38 -16.50 -15.32
C ALA A 499 7.13 -16.00 -16.05
N LEU A 500 6.11 -15.51 -15.34
CA LEU A 500 4.94 -14.90 -15.96
C LEU A 500 5.35 -13.74 -16.86
N TRP A 501 6.14 -12.79 -16.35
CA TRP A 501 6.56 -11.61 -17.13
C TRP A 501 7.41 -12.00 -18.32
N GLN A 502 8.39 -12.86 -18.13
CA GLN A 502 9.28 -13.33 -19.20
C GLN A 502 8.53 -14.07 -20.31
N GLN A 503 7.59 -14.95 -19.97
CA GLN A 503 6.75 -15.66 -20.95
C GLN A 503 5.87 -14.71 -21.78
N ASN A 504 5.57 -13.52 -21.26
CA ASN A 504 4.81 -12.48 -21.95
C ASN A 504 5.73 -11.39 -22.55
N GLY A 505 7.01 -11.71 -22.79
CA GLY A 505 7.95 -10.85 -23.50
C GLY A 505 8.57 -9.72 -22.68
N PHE A 506 8.33 -9.65 -21.37
CA PHE A 506 8.97 -8.65 -20.52
C PHE A 506 10.41 -9.05 -20.21
N HIS A 507 11.30 -8.07 -20.29
CA HIS A 507 12.72 -8.18 -20.01
C HIS A 507 13.01 -7.59 -18.63
N LEU A 508 13.65 -8.37 -17.75
CA LEU A 508 14.11 -7.86 -16.46
C LEU A 508 15.24 -6.83 -16.69
N VAL A 509 15.05 -5.61 -16.20
CA VAL A 509 16.00 -4.50 -16.40
C VAL A 509 16.60 -3.98 -15.09
N ARG A 510 15.97 -4.26 -13.94
CA ARG A 510 16.46 -3.85 -12.64
C ARG A 510 15.98 -4.77 -11.53
N VAL A 511 16.85 -5.01 -10.55
CA VAL A 511 16.51 -5.61 -9.26
C VAL A 511 17.09 -4.73 -8.15
N GLY A 512 16.25 -4.34 -7.19
CA GLY A 512 16.67 -3.55 -6.04
C GLY A 512 17.46 -4.37 -5.03
N SER A 513 18.27 -3.71 -4.20
CA SER A 513 19.09 -4.33 -3.16
C SER A 513 18.45 -4.31 -1.77
N ARG A 514 17.25 -3.75 -1.64
CA ARG A 514 16.48 -3.70 -0.38
C ARG A 514 15.18 -4.48 -0.52
N LYS A 515 14.87 -5.27 0.50
CA LYS A 515 13.58 -5.94 0.61
C LYS A 515 12.50 -4.90 0.91
N GLU A 516 11.35 -5.01 0.25
CA GLU A 516 10.17 -4.25 0.62
C GLU A 516 9.75 -4.66 2.03
N ALA A 517 9.48 -3.67 2.88
CA ALA A 517 9.05 -3.91 4.25
C ALA A 517 7.84 -4.86 4.26
N THR A 518 6.81 -4.63 3.46
CA THR A 518 5.59 -5.44 3.51
C THR A 518 5.76 -6.86 2.96
N SER A 519 6.39 -7.01 1.80
CA SER A 519 6.41 -8.29 1.07
C SER A 519 7.63 -9.16 1.39
N GLY A 520 8.70 -8.57 1.91
CA GLY A 520 9.98 -9.27 2.13
C GLY A 520 10.73 -9.63 0.84
N PHE A 521 10.21 -9.28 -0.33
CA PHE A 521 10.87 -9.49 -1.63
C PHE A 521 11.67 -8.26 -2.04
N TYR A 522 12.70 -8.47 -2.87
CA TYR A 522 13.39 -7.39 -3.56
C TYR A 522 12.49 -6.85 -4.68
N THR A 523 12.36 -5.54 -4.79
CA THR A 523 11.60 -4.94 -5.92
C THR A 523 12.36 -5.19 -7.23
N ALA A 524 11.71 -5.78 -8.20
CA ALA A 524 12.19 -5.95 -9.57
C ALA A 524 11.35 -5.13 -10.55
N MET A 525 11.98 -4.70 -11.64
CA MET A 525 11.34 -4.00 -12.74
C MET A 525 11.62 -4.71 -14.06
N ALA A 526 10.56 -4.94 -14.80
CA ALA A 526 10.63 -5.55 -16.13
C ALA A 526 9.90 -4.68 -17.16
N VAL A 527 10.38 -4.74 -18.40
CA VAL A 527 9.91 -3.91 -19.51
C VAL A 527 9.67 -4.76 -20.75
N LEU A 528 8.56 -4.52 -21.43
CA LEU A 528 8.30 -5.01 -22.78
C LEU A 528 8.48 -3.84 -23.78
N PRO A 529 9.56 -3.82 -24.57
CA PRO A 529 9.84 -2.72 -25.50
C PRO A 529 8.95 -2.79 -26.75
N LEU A 530 8.32 -1.67 -27.10
CA LEU A 530 7.40 -1.56 -28.25
C LEU A 530 8.01 -0.74 -29.40
N SER A 531 8.73 0.34 -29.10
CA SER A 531 9.41 1.17 -30.10
C SER A 531 10.85 0.70 -30.41
N PRO A 532 11.43 1.08 -31.56
CA PRO A 532 12.83 0.78 -31.87
C PRO A 532 13.80 1.33 -30.83
N LYS A 533 13.57 2.56 -30.34
CA LYS A 533 14.37 3.20 -29.29
C LYS A 533 14.31 2.40 -27.99
N ALA A 534 13.10 1.96 -27.58
CA ALA A 534 12.94 1.13 -26.39
C ALA A 534 13.65 -0.23 -26.52
N ARG A 535 13.63 -0.87 -27.70
CA ARG A 535 14.34 -2.14 -27.94
C ARG A 535 15.85 -2.01 -27.76
N GLN A 536 16.46 -0.97 -28.32
CA GLN A 536 17.89 -0.68 -28.15
C GLN A 536 18.22 -0.44 -26.68
N TRP A 537 17.41 0.38 -26.02
CA TRP A 537 17.57 0.68 -24.60
C TRP A 537 17.48 -0.56 -23.71
N VAL A 538 16.45 -1.42 -23.90
CA VAL A 538 16.28 -2.65 -23.12
C VAL A 538 17.47 -3.59 -23.29
N SER A 539 17.97 -3.75 -24.52
CA SER A 539 19.17 -4.57 -24.78
C SER A 539 20.37 -4.09 -23.95
N ARG A 540 20.61 -2.76 -23.94
CA ARG A 540 21.68 -2.17 -23.13
C ARG A 540 21.42 -2.32 -21.63
N ALA A 541 20.19 -2.13 -21.18
CA ALA A 541 19.82 -2.28 -19.77
C ALA A 541 20.01 -3.73 -19.28
N GLN A 542 19.67 -4.74 -20.08
CA GLN A 542 19.92 -6.14 -19.75
C GLN A 542 21.40 -6.46 -19.68
N TYR A 543 22.21 -5.90 -20.58
CA TYR A 543 23.67 -6.03 -20.52
C TYR A 543 24.22 -5.46 -19.21
N LEU A 544 23.84 -4.23 -18.84
CA LEU A 544 24.30 -3.61 -17.60
C LEU A 544 23.81 -4.37 -16.36
N LEU A 545 22.57 -4.87 -16.35
CA LEU A 545 22.08 -5.72 -15.27
C LEU A 545 22.91 -7.00 -15.12
N LYS A 546 23.30 -7.65 -16.22
CA LYS A 546 24.16 -8.84 -16.17
C LYS A 546 25.56 -8.52 -15.65
N ARG A 547 26.10 -7.33 -15.91
CA ARG A 547 27.38 -6.89 -15.31
C ARG A 547 27.22 -6.68 -13.80
N ASP A 548 26.12 -6.06 -13.40
CA ASP A 548 25.84 -5.74 -12.00
C ASP A 548 25.40 -6.96 -11.19
N ALA A 549 24.91 -8.02 -11.86
CA ALA A 549 24.33 -9.20 -11.26
C ALA A 549 25.26 -9.89 -10.26
N PHE A 550 26.57 -9.93 -10.50
CA PHE A 550 27.52 -10.50 -9.54
C PHE A 550 27.43 -9.83 -8.16
N TYR A 551 27.46 -8.49 -8.14
CA TYR A 551 27.36 -7.69 -6.91
C TYR A 551 25.97 -7.76 -6.30
N ILE A 552 24.92 -7.75 -7.13
CA ILE A 552 23.53 -7.89 -6.67
C ILE A 552 23.33 -9.26 -5.99
N ASN A 553 23.82 -10.34 -6.60
CA ASN A 553 23.71 -11.70 -6.06
C ASN A 553 24.40 -11.80 -4.69
N GLN A 554 25.58 -11.19 -4.51
CA GLN A 554 26.26 -11.15 -3.21
C GLN A 554 25.45 -10.41 -2.14
N LEU A 555 24.82 -9.29 -2.49
CA LEU A 555 24.03 -8.49 -1.54
C LEU A 555 22.66 -9.10 -1.23
N THR A 556 22.07 -9.82 -2.18
CA THR A 556 20.66 -10.23 -2.11
C THR A 556 20.46 -11.73 -1.90
N GLY A 557 21.48 -12.54 -2.17
CA GLY A 557 21.38 -14.00 -2.22
C GLY A 557 20.60 -14.52 -3.44
N LEU A 558 20.26 -13.65 -4.40
CA LEU A 558 19.60 -14.06 -5.65
C LEU A 558 20.60 -14.72 -6.61
N THR A 559 20.08 -15.43 -7.60
CA THR A 559 20.86 -16.10 -8.65
C THR A 559 20.56 -15.50 -10.02
N LEU A 560 20.88 -14.22 -10.20
CA LEU A 560 20.78 -13.55 -11.50
C LEU A 560 21.96 -13.97 -12.40
N ALA A 561 21.70 -14.10 -13.70
CA ALA A 561 22.74 -14.41 -14.67
C ALA A 561 23.77 -13.26 -14.74
N ALA A 562 25.03 -13.57 -14.42
CA ALA A 562 26.11 -12.60 -14.39
C ALA A 562 27.09 -12.81 -15.56
N ILE A 563 27.71 -11.72 -16.00
CA ILE A 563 28.86 -11.74 -16.93
C ILE A 563 30.08 -11.16 -16.24
N LYS A 564 31.28 -11.64 -16.61
CA LYS A 564 32.54 -11.11 -16.10
C LYS A 564 32.98 -9.93 -16.97
N ASP A 565 32.67 -8.73 -16.50
CA ASP A 565 33.11 -7.46 -17.07
C ASP A 565 33.29 -6.43 -15.95
N ASP A 566 34.52 -6.39 -15.44
CA ASP A 566 34.94 -5.54 -14.32
C ASP A 566 35.57 -4.22 -14.78
N GLN A 567 35.56 -3.93 -16.09
CA GLN A 567 36.07 -2.68 -16.65
C GLN A 567 35.12 -1.52 -16.37
N LEU A 568 35.62 -0.28 -16.36
CA LEU A 568 34.76 0.90 -16.20
C LEU A 568 34.30 1.33 -17.59
N ASN A 569 33.00 1.30 -17.83
CA ASN A 569 32.42 1.78 -19.08
C ASN A 569 31.86 3.21 -18.95
N ASP A 570 31.37 3.77 -20.05
CA ASP A 570 30.87 5.15 -20.05
C ASP A 570 29.71 5.39 -19.08
N GLU A 571 28.81 4.41 -18.95
CA GLU A 571 27.70 4.50 -18.02
C GLU A 571 28.14 4.38 -16.54
N ASP A 572 29.20 3.62 -16.25
CA ASP A 572 29.83 3.57 -14.93
C ASP A 572 30.38 4.94 -14.56
N TRP A 573 31.13 5.57 -15.45
CA TRP A 573 31.65 6.92 -15.27
C TRP A 573 30.52 7.94 -14.99
N GLN A 574 29.41 7.86 -15.74
CA GLN A 574 28.25 8.73 -15.50
C GLN A 574 27.61 8.47 -14.13
N VAL A 575 27.42 7.22 -13.74
CA VAL A 575 26.82 6.85 -12.44
C VAL A 575 27.71 7.24 -11.27
N LEU A 576 29.03 7.06 -11.40
CA LEU A 576 30.02 7.48 -10.42
C LEU A 576 30.05 9.00 -10.29
N ALA A 577 30.06 9.75 -11.39
CA ALA A 577 30.00 11.20 -11.36
C ALA A 577 28.68 11.71 -10.75
N GLY A 578 27.54 11.11 -11.11
CA GLY A 578 26.24 11.46 -10.52
C GLY A 578 26.15 11.12 -9.03
N PHE A 579 26.96 10.17 -8.54
CA PHE A 579 27.12 9.90 -7.12
C PHE A 579 28.11 10.88 -6.45
N ALA A 580 29.26 11.16 -7.06
CA ALA A 580 30.25 12.07 -6.50
C ALA A 580 29.72 13.51 -6.39
N TYR A 581 29.09 14.02 -7.46
CA TYR A 581 28.74 15.44 -7.61
C TYR A 581 27.23 15.71 -7.57
N GLY A 582 26.40 14.66 -7.65
CA GLY A 582 24.95 14.74 -7.51
C GLY A 582 24.44 14.12 -6.21
N ASN A 583 23.16 13.76 -6.22
CA ASN A 583 22.46 13.12 -5.11
C ASN A 583 22.06 11.68 -5.40
N ARG A 584 22.70 11.01 -6.39
CA ARG A 584 22.45 9.59 -6.67
C ARG A 584 22.67 8.76 -5.41
N SER A 585 21.82 7.75 -5.23
CA SER A 585 21.86 6.88 -4.05
C SER A 585 23.04 5.91 -4.13
N PHE A 586 23.69 5.65 -2.99
CA PHE A 586 24.76 4.65 -2.90
C PHE A 586 24.35 3.28 -3.44
N SER A 587 23.13 2.81 -3.11
CA SER A 587 22.62 1.51 -3.59
C SER A 587 22.48 1.42 -5.11
N ALA A 588 22.17 2.53 -5.79
CA ALA A 588 22.06 2.55 -7.26
C ALA A 588 23.42 2.67 -7.95
N SER A 589 24.45 3.12 -7.23
CA SER A 589 25.82 3.26 -7.73
C SER A 589 26.74 2.15 -7.27
N TYR A 590 26.25 1.19 -6.47
CA TYR A 590 27.08 0.19 -5.79
C TYR A 590 27.96 -0.62 -6.73
N SER A 591 27.41 -1.17 -7.82
CA SER A 591 28.16 -1.98 -8.77
C SER A 591 29.25 -1.18 -9.50
N ALA A 592 28.95 0.07 -9.88
CA ALA A 592 29.93 0.98 -10.48
C ALA A 592 31.05 1.34 -9.48
N ILE A 593 30.70 1.58 -8.20
CA ILE A 593 31.65 1.83 -7.12
C ILE A 593 32.56 0.60 -6.93
N ARG A 594 32.02 -0.61 -6.93
CA ARG A 594 32.82 -1.85 -6.80
C ARG A 594 33.85 -1.99 -7.93
N ARG A 595 33.45 -1.70 -9.18
CA ARG A 595 34.39 -1.69 -10.32
C ARG A 595 35.45 -0.59 -10.19
N LEU A 596 35.06 0.61 -9.74
CA LEU A 596 36.01 1.70 -9.50
C LEU A 596 37.07 1.32 -8.46
N LEU A 597 36.67 0.68 -7.35
CA LEU A 597 37.60 0.23 -6.32
C LEU A 597 38.64 -0.78 -6.82
N MET A 598 38.32 -1.56 -7.87
CA MET A 598 39.27 -2.48 -8.48
C MET A 598 40.32 -1.78 -9.36
N GLN A 599 40.03 -0.55 -9.80
CA GLN A 599 40.89 0.19 -10.73
C GLN A 599 41.66 1.33 -10.08
N SER A 600 41.07 1.99 -9.09
CA SER A 600 41.74 3.11 -8.40
C SER A 600 42.83 2.61 -7.46
N SER A 601 43.99 3.27 -7.54
CA SER A 601 45.13 3.02 -6.66
C SER A 601 44.98 3.67 -5.28
N LEU A 602 43.96 4.53 -5.10
CA LEU A 602 43.77 5.27 -3.87
C LEU A 602 43.31 4.36 -2.70
N PRO A 603 43.64 4.72 -1.44
CA PRO A 603 43.26 3.94 -0.27
C PRO A 603 41.74 3.83 -0.06
N LEU A 604 40.98 4.91 -0.32
CA LEU A 604 39.51 4.98 -0.26
C LEU A 604 38.90 4.27 0.96
N LYS A 605 39.50 4.47 2.14
CA LYS A 605 39.26 3.65 3.34
C LYS A 605 37.78 3.56 3.71
N ALA A 606 37.06 4.69 3.65
CA ALA A 606 35.65 4.73 4.03
C ALA A 606 34.77 3.90 3.09
N THR A 607 35.14 3.87 1.81
CA THR A 607 34.43 3.14 0.77
C THR A 607 34.81 1.65 0.77
N ARG A 608 36.10 1.31 0.87
CA ARG A 608 36.59 -0.08 0.86
C ARG A 608 36.09 -0.89 2.06
N ILE A 609 36.11 -0.32 3.28
CA ILE A 609 35.66 -1.04 4.48
C ILE A 609 34.24 -1.58 4.33
N HIS A 610 33.33 -0.78 3.79
CA HIS A 610 31.96 -1.20 3.56
C HIS A 610 31.84 -2.16 2.37
N CYS A 611 32.45 -1.80 1.24
CA CYS A 611 32.27 -2.52 -0.02
C CYS A 611 32.97 -3.88 -0.09
N GLU A 612 34.15 -4.02 0.52
CA GLU A 612 34.97 -5.23 0.43
C GLU A 612 34.69 -6.22 1.56
N HIS A 613 34.40 -5.72 2.77
CA HIS A 613 34.11 -6.56 3.94
C HIS A 613 32.61 -6.72 4.24
N ASN A 614 31.74 -6.08 3.46
CA ASN A 614 30.28 -6.14 3.61
C ASN A 614 29.79 -5.78 5.03
N LEU A 615 30.52 -4.89 5.72
CA LEU A 615 30.20 -4.46 7.08
C LEU A 615 29.02 -3.48 7.07
N SER A 616 28.24 -3.45 8.15
CA SER A 616 27.15 -2.47 8.29
C SER A 616 27.71 -1.04 8.33
N ILE A 617 26.91 -0.06 7.90
CA ILE A 617 27.33 1.35 7.94
C ILE A 617 27.58 1.80 9.38
N GLU A 618 26.84 1.28 10.37
CA GLU A 618 27.11 1.58 11.79
C GLU A 618 28.52 1.13 12.19
N ILE A 619 28.92 -0.10 11.83
CA ILE A 619 30.25 -0.64 12.11
C ILE A 619 31.32 0.19 11.39
N CYS A 620 31.10 0.56 10.12
CA CYS A 620 31.99 1.44 9.38
C CYS A 620 32.17 2.78 10.09
N CYS A 621 31.09 3.38 10.58
CA CYS A 621 31.15 4.65 11.31
C CYS A 621 31.94 4.52 12.61
N GLN A 622 31.78 3.41 13.34
CA GLN A 622 32.55 3.14 14.56
C GLN A 622 34.04 2.99 14.26
N GLN A 623 34.42 2.19 13.27
CA GLN A 623 35.83 1.97 12.90
C GLN A 623 36.52 3.25 12.40
N LEU A 624 35.77 4.09 11.67
CA LEU A 624 36.28 5.35 11.11
C LEU A 624 36.11 6.55 12.05
N LYS A 625 35.55 6.34 13.25
CA LYS A 625 35.23 7.41 14.23
C LYS A 625 34.36 8.53 13.63
N LEU A 626 33.38 8.16 12.80
CA LEU A 626 32.42 9.07 12.18
C LEU A 626 31.15 9.17 13.03
N THR A 627 30.56 10.37 13.13
CA THR A 627 29.37 10.62 13.98
C THR A 627 28.05 10.17 13.36
N GLY A 628 28.07 9.48 12.22
CA GLY A 628 26.91 8.82 11.65
C GLY A 628 26.91 8.67 10.13
N GLN A 629 25.86 8.01 9.62
CA GLN A 629 25.71 7.66 8.19
C GLN A 629 25.80 8.84 7.23
N LYS A 630 25.29 10.03 7.61
CA LYS A 630 25.36 11.22 6.73
C LYS A 630 26.79 11.65 6.46
N ILE A 631 27.66 11.61 7.48
CA ILE A 631 29.07 11.97 7.33
C ILE A 631 29.80 10.88 6.55
N TRP A 632 29.53 9.61 6.85
CA TRP A 632 30.07 8.50 6.06
C TRP A 632 29.71 8.61 4.58
N LEU A 633 28.45 8.91 4.26
CA LEU A 633 28.01 9.07 2.87
C LEU A 633 28.73 10.25 2.18
N LYS A 634 28.93 11.37 2.89
CA LYS A 634 29.70 12.51 2.37
C LYS A 634 31.15 12.12 2.09
N GLN A 635 31.79 11.38 3.00
CA GLN A 635 33.15 10.90 2.80
C GLN A 635 33.25 9.96 1.60
N VAL A 636 32.33 9.01 1.46
CA VAL A 636 32.29 8.11 0.31
C VAL A 636 32.08 8.89 -0.99
N ARG A 637 31.24 9.94 -1.04
CA ARG A 637 31.13 10.79 -2.24
C ARG A 637 32.46 11.46 -2.61
N ASN A 638 33.21 11.95 -1.63
CA ASN A 638 34.53 12.54 -1.85
C ASN A 638 35.54 11.49 -2.32
N ASP A 639 35.59 10.32 -1.69
CA ASP A 639 36.43 9.19 -2.10
C ASP A 639 36.21 8.85 -3.60
N ILE A 640 34.95 8.80 -4.05
CA ILE A 640 34.62 8.55 -5.46
C ILE A 640 35.05 9.71 -6.35
N ALA A 641 34.87 10.97 -5.92
CA ALA A 641 35.33 12.13 -6.67
C ALA A 641 36.85 12.12 -6.89
N ASP A 642 37.62 11.82 -5.85
CA ASP A 642 39.08 11.77 -5.89
C ASP A 642 39.56 10.64 -6.80
N ALA A 643 38.93 9.46 -6.72
CA ALA A 643 39.23 8.32 -7.58
C ALA A 643 38.91 8.59 -9.07
N LEU A 644 37.84 9.34 -9.37
CA LEU A 644 37.56 9.74 -10.75
C LEU A 644 38.63 10.69 -11.31
N LEU A 645 39.08 11.65 -10.49
CA LEU A 645 40.15 12.58 -10.88
C LEU A 645 41.50 11.87 -11.06
N GLU A 646 41.80 10.87 -10.22
CA GLU A 646 43.01 10.04 -10.33
C GLU A 646 43.05 9.22 -11.62
N LEU A 647 41.92 8.61 -12.00
CA LEU A 647 41.86 7.79 -13.20
C LEU A 647 41.85 8.60 -14.51
N ASP A 648 41.08 9.69 -14.56
CA ASP A 648 41.01 10.59 -15.72
C ASP A 648 40.43 11.96 -15.33
N TRP A 649 41.32 12.91 -15.05
CA TRP A 649 40.95 14.27 -14.64
C TRP A 649 40.07 15.01 -15.67
N GLN A 650 40.40 14.93 -16.97
CA GLN A 650 39.66 15.65 -18.00
C GLN A 650 38.22 15.14 -18.10
N ARG A 651 38.07 13.83 -18.09
CA ARG A 651 36.76 13.17 -18.13
C ARG A 651 35.95 13.46 -16.87
N ALA A 652 36.58 13.43 -15.70
CA ALA A 652 35.93 13.74 -14.43
C ALA A 652 35.36 15.16 -14.38
N GLU A 653 36.15 16.18 -14.77
CA GLU A 653 35.68 17.58 -14.78
C GLU A 653 34.57 17.83 -15.81
N LYS A 654 34.64 17.17 -16.99
CA LYS A 654 33.56 17.21 -17.98
C LYS A 654 32.26 16.63 -17.42
N LEU A 655 32.32 15.49 -16.75
CA LEU A 655 31.15 14.84 -16.17
C LEU A 655 30.59 15.61 -14.97
N LYS A 656 31.45 16.17 -14.12
CA LYS A 656 31.06 17.07 -13.03
C LYS A 656 30.28 18.27 -13.55
N SER A 657 30.78 18.92 -14.61
CA SER A 657 30.08 20.02 -15.28
C SER A 657 28.73 19.59 -15.83
N TRP A 658 28.65 18.42 -16.47
CA TRP A 658 27.38 17.88 -16.98
C TRP A 658 26.38 17.55 -15.86
N VAL A 659 26.83 16.95 -14.75
CA VAL A 659 25.98 16.65 -13.58
C VAL A 659 25.45 17.92 -12.92
N ASN A 660 26.24 18.99 -12.90
CA ASN A 660 25.87 20.27 -12.30
C ASN A 660 25.15 21.22 -13.26
N ALA A 661 25.00 20.84 -14.53
CA ALA A 661 24.28 21.65 -15.49
C ALA A 661 22.80 21.75 -15.09
N SER A 662 22.34 22.97 -14.82
CA SER A 662 20.91 23.27 -14.78
C SER A 662 20.43 23.36 -16.22
N PHE A 663 19.62 22.38 -16.62
CA PHE A 663 18.84 22.47 -17.84
C PHE A 663 17.55 23.21 -17.46
N ASP A 664 17.49 24.52 -17.67
CA ASP A 664 16.21 25.26 -17.51
C ASP A 664 15.30 25.05 -18.72
#